data_AF-A0A1M5Y5F9-F1
#
_entry.id   AF-A0A1M5Y5F9-F1
#
_cell.length_a   1.000
_cell.length_b   1.000
_cell.length_c   1.000
_cell.angle_alpha   90.00
_cell.angle_beta   90.00
_cell.angle_gamma   90.00
#
_symmetry.space_group_name_H-M   'P 1'
#
loop_
_entity.id
_entity.type
_entity.pdbx_description
1 polymer ?
#
loop_
_entity_poly.entity_id
_entity_poly.type
_entity_poly.pdbx_seq_one_letter_code
_entity_poly.pdbx_strand_id
1 'polypeptide(L)'
;MPEPIDPGTAQDFDQPLNTDPDYTVSHIFSTDDISATFDGGTQGDPGATYIDFSGANGTKTTKEGVTLYPIDSEFGFIVTDFSGAEQKAIDGSYTEGWAGDLTIGGEQAGLVVSDAPTDVFKTPAVLGTWLTGLGSNTVKASTEHYVTMQNVLSDQMFPEDPSAVYQLDDDLILLSQNPLWNEQYVRVLLADQTTYGVTDANEDGVVDIRDLLNPNESTIEYDIAYGNDYSVTMKDDGKLLYRWGTAVKRPNDVRIEVELPLPEEFNFTDAGSGLKQLFRITEAELATHHTITNNPNDQIRPEDYENESAIGTLPTYQIVENYNGETGRTVWESTDDYYAGDGTLYPAGTILRDSALAGTLSATILQEIGATSKDLEQGFTNAWYTTMDREPFEPVLTPGGDYETGPRWRLKPDKYGQDLPSVVIPEDPSDPLPIQNGEEKYEVGAETQTVINLLDWATPISPLAISAGWQNNSGTVSGNGLNMTDNFDVAFYVKGDIKPATLYSTELVMSYEAVEINAAGTTISGTADSDFLVGVNGNTFNGGAGEDLFVLSYGVSAEGPETVTASVVEDFEVGVDKLGLIGFDALAEFDVDELADRQKIQQGASGNDLTISVDGVLVATLEGVAADLGVSGGPTAGVDPGEGLDIGASFLITNPGESTVNPNPDPAPVTTVLNSGNSNINVDGTTNVFLDFGGQDTYTILNSLSADVTITDNDPSIINLPTGIIVSEALFLADGVEFTINDNTVTLLGDPASFEFVFGGTPIDPMAGTSQSYTETADAFGTIIPAPGEAANAATITGAIQDDGTIDGTAALASLIGISVSPIENDIPTF
;
A
#
# COMPACT_ATOMS: atom_id res chain seq x y z
N MET A 1 19.53 -9.48 -13.86
CA MET A 1 18.37 -8.84 -14.50
C MET A 1 17.33 -9.92 -14.69
N PRO A 2 16.08 -9.70 -14.27
CA PRO A 2 14.98 -10.64 -14.54
C PRO A 2 14.95 -10.98 -16.03
N GLU A 3 14.58 -12.21 -16.38
CA GLU A 3 14.32 -12.52 -17.78
C GLU A 3 13.02 -11.77 -18.16
N PRO A 4 13.07 -10.78 -19.08
CA PRO A 4 11.87 -10.00 -19.41
C PRO A 4 10.78 -10.93 -19.93
N ILE A 5 9.53 -10.66 -19.54
CA ILE A 5 8.38 -11.40 -20.07
C ILE A 5 8.44 -11.40 -21.61
N ASP A 6 8.32 -12.58 -22.22
CA ASP A 6 8.26 -12.69 -23.69
C ASP A 6 6.82 -12.41 -24.16
N PRO A 7 6.55 -11.25 -24.80
CA PRO A 7 5.20 -10.92 -25.26
C PRO A 7 4.67 -11.88 -26.33
N GLY A 8 5.55 -12.68 -26.94
CA GLY A 8 5.19 -13.69 -27.92
C GLY A 8 4.62 -14.97 -27.30
N THR A 9 4.78 -15.17 -25.99
CA THR A 9 4.31 -16.36 -25.26
C THR A 9 3.40 -16.05 -24.08
N ALA A 10 3.39 -14.81 -23.60
CA ALA A 10 2.49 -14.37 -22.54
C ALA A 10 1.04 -14.21 -23.02
N GLN A 11 0.09 -14.61 -22.17
CA GLN A 11 -1.33 -14.34 -22.33
C GLN A 11 -1.72 -13.12 -21.52
N ASP A 12 -2.41 -12.18 -22.16
CA ASP A 12 -3.02 -11.02 -21.52
C ASP A 12 -2.09 -10.33 -20.50
N PHE A 13 -0.94 -9.88 -21.01
CA PHE A 13 0.07 -9.24 -20.18
C PHE A 13 -0.19 -7.74 -20.12
N ASP A 14 -0.30 -7.22 -18.90
CA ASP A 14 -0.47 -5.80 -18.66
C ASP A 14 0.90 -5.09 -18.73
N GLN A 15 0.91 -3.84 -19.17
CA GLN A 15 2.10 -3.00 -19.19
C GLN A 15 1.91 -1.83 -18.24
N PRO A 16 2.96 -1.44 -17.49
CA PRO A 16 2.96 -0.18 -16.76
C PRO A 16 2.56 0.98 -17.68
N LEU A 17 1.70 1.86 -17.17
CA LEU A 17 1.33 3.10 -17.85
C LEU A 17 2.45 4.13 -17.73
N ASN A 18 3.18 4.12 -16.61
CA ASN A 18 4.38 4.94 -16.45
C ASN A 18 5.53 4.35 -17.29
N THR A 19 5.80 5.01 -18.42
CA THR A 19 6.82 4.58 -19.39
C THR A 19 8.13 5.36 -19.30
N ASP A 20 8.19 6.36 -18.44
CA ASP A 20 9.38 7.21 -18.18
C ASP A 20 9.50 7.47 -16.66
N PRO A 21 9.68 6.42 -15.84
CA PRO A 21 9.67 6.53 -14.39
C PRO A 21 10.94 7.17 -13.84
N ASP A 22 10.83 7.87 -12.71
CA ASP A 22 11.98 8.41 -11.97
C ASP A 22 12.78 7.30 -11.29
N TYR A 23 12.11 6.20 -10.91
CA TYR A 23 12.72 5.07 -10.23
C TYR A 23 12.11 3.73 -10.65
N THR A 24 12.98 2.72 -10.80
CA THR A 24 12.57 1.32 -11.00
C THR A 24 13.46 0.37 -10.23
N VAL A 25 12.86 -0.68 -9.68
CA VAL A 25 13.59 -1.76 -9.00
C VAL A 25 12.84 -3.08 -9.16
N SER A 26 13.59 -4.17 -9.32
CA SER A 26 13.03 -5.51 -9.59
C SER A 26 13.57 -6.57 -8.64
N HIS A 27 12.73 -7.52 -8.25
CA HIS A 27 13.09 -8.71 -7.50
C HIS A 27 12.75 -9.99 -8.27
N ILE A 28 13.57 -11.04 -8.12
CA ILE A 28 13.30 -12.38 -8.68
C ILE A 28 12.97 -13.30 -7.52
N PHE A 29 11.79 -13.90 -7.55
CA PHE A 29 11.31 -14.72 -6.44
C PHE A 29 12.15 -15.98 -6.22
N SER A 30 12.26 -16.40 -4.96
CA SER A 30 12.92 -17.62 -4.54
C SER A 30 12.28 -18.24 -3.29
N THR A 31 12.73 -19.43 -2.92
CA THR A 31 12.27 -20.06 -1.68
C THR A 31 12.67 -19.33 -0.41
N ASP A 32 13.67 -18.43 -0.46
CA ASP A 32 14.07 -17.61 0.68
C ASP A 32 12.99 -16.58 1.05
N ASP A 33 12.16 -16.19 0.08
CA ASP A 33 11.10 -15.18 0.23
C ASP A 33 9.85 -15.73 0.97
N ILE A 34 9.83 -17.01 1.37
CA ILE A 34 8.65 -17.60 2.02
C ILE A 34 8.61 -17.23 3.50
N SER A 35 7.58 -16.49 3.90
CA SER A 35 7.25 -16.25 5.31
C SER A 35 6.55 -17.47 5.89
N ALA A 36 6.85 -17.79 7.16
CA ALA A 36 6.31 -18.97 7.83
C ALA A 36 5.57 -18.67 9.14
N THR A 37 5.74 -17.48 9.73
CA THR A 37 5.18 -17.14 11.06
C THR A 37 4.57 -15.75 11.08
N PHE A 38 3.62 -15.52 11.99
CA PHE A 38 3.05 -14.18 12.24
C PHE A 38 4.05 -13.20 12.87
N ASP A 39 5.11 -13.72 13.49
CA ASP A 39 6.19 -12.91 14.07
C ASP A 39 7.30 -12.55 13.05
N GLY A 40 7.07 -12.76 11.74
CA GLY A 40 7.98 -12.29 10.66
C GLY A 40 9.10 -13.26 10.25
N GLY A 41 9.16 -14.47 10.80
CA GLY A 41 10.15 -15.48 10.40
C GLY A 41 10.00 -15.94 8.95
N THR A 42 11.11 -15.88 8.19
CA THR A 42 11.18 -16.26 6.77
C THR A 42 12.13 -17.44 6.54
N GLN A 43 12.02 -18.10 5.39
CA GLN A 43 12.94 -19.16 5.01
C GLN A 43 14.35 -18.63 4.67
N GLY A 44 14.47 -17.36 4.27
CA GLY A 44 15.76 -16.68 4.06
C GLY A 44 16.54 -16.45 5.35
N ASP A 45 15.89 -16.54 6.52
CA ASP A 45 16.55 -16.30 7.79
C ASP A 45 17.69 -17.29 8.09
N PRO A 46 18.79 -16.82 8.72
CA PRO A 46 19.92 -17.68 9.05
C PRO A 46 19.55 -18.90 9.91
N GLY A 47 19.53 -20.08 9.27
CA GLY A 47 19.26 -21.36 9.94
C GLY A 47 17.78 -21.75 9.98
N ALA A 48 16.91 -21.04 9.27
CA ALA A 48 15.51 -21.40 9.10
C ALA A 48 15.33 -22.81 8.53
N THR A 49 14.30 -23.51 9.02
CA THR A 49 13.96 -24.88 8.60
C THR A 49 12.48 -25.03 8.27
N TYR A 50 11.84 -23.95 7.82
CA TYR A 50 10.41 -23.93 7.47
C TYR A 50 10.11 -24.73 6.21
N ILE A 51 11.09 -24.93 5.33
CA ILE A 51 11.01 -25.82 4.17
C ILE A 51 11.92 -27.04 4.36
N ASP A 52 11.38 -28.24 4.17
CA ASP A 52 12.17 -29.48 4.28
C ASP A 52 12.93 -29.79 2.98
N PHE A 53 14.05 -29.09 2.76
CA PHE A 53 14.94 -29.35 1.63
C PHE A 53 15.62 -30.73 1.65
N SER A 54 15.55 -31.47 2.77
CA SER A 54 16.07 -32.84 2.84
C SER A 54 15.18 -33.84 2.08
N GLY A 55 13.91 -33.48 1.86
CA GLY A 55 12.90 -34.33 1.25
C GLY A 55 12.45 -35.49 2.16
N ALA A 56 12.76 -35.46 3.45
CA ALA A 56 12.38 -36.50 4.40
C ALA A 56 10.85 -36.61 4.56
N ASN A 57 10.14 -35.49 4.41
CA ASN A 57 8.68 -35.39 4.46
C ASN A 57 8.02 -35.51 3.06
N GLY A 58 8.82 -35.88 2.05
CA GLY A 58 8.38 -36.13 0.67
C GLY A 58 8.41 -34.89 -0.20
N THR A 59 8.64 -35.08 -1.50
CA THR A 59 8.69 -33.99 -2.50
C THR A 59 7.65 -34.19 -3.60
N LYS A 60 7.32 -33.10 -4.29
CA LYS A 60 6.56 -33.12 -5.55
C LYS A 60 7.48 -32.75 -6.71
N THR A 61 7.08 -33.09 -7.93
CA THR A 61 7.75 -32.61 -9.15
C THR A 61 6.69 -32.09 -10.11
N THR A 62 6.86 -30.85 -10.58
CA THR A 62 5.96 -30.24 -11.56
C THR A 62 6.09 -30.91 -12.93
N LYS A 63 5.20 -30.58 -13.87
CA LYS A 63 5.29 -31.12 -15.24
C LYS A 63 6.55 -30.61 -15.96
N GLU A 64 6.98 -29.42 -15.58
CA GLU A 64 8.12 -28.66 -16.06
C GLU A 64 9.44 -29.18 -15.44
N GLY A 65 9.34 -30.01 -14.40
CA GLY A 65 10.47 -30.71 -13.79
C GLY A 65 11.03 -30.04 -12.53
N VAL A 66 10.37 -29.01 -12.00
CA VAL A 66 10.76 -28.33 -10.76
C VAL A 66 10.42 -29.23 -9.57
N THR A 67 11.38 -29.39 -8.65
CA THR A 67 11.16 -30.17 -7.42
C THR A 67 10.63 -29.25 -6.34
N LEU A 68 9.49 -29.59 -5.75
CA LEU A 68 8.86 -28.83 -4.66
C LEU A 68 9.01 -29.57 -3.33
N TYR A 69 9.41 -28.84 -2.31
CA TYR A 69 9.65 -29.29 -0.93
C TYR A 69 8.53 -28.80 -0.03
N PRO A 70 8.12 -29.59 0.98
CA PRO A 70 6.98 -29.27 1.81
C PRO A 70 7.32 -28.20 2.83
N ILE A 71 6.32 -27.40 3.20
CA ILE A 71 6.41 -26.20 4.07
C ILE A 71 5.75 -26.50 5.42
N ASP A 72 6.37 -26.04 6.52
CA ASP A 72 5.86 -25.95 7.90
C ASP A 72 5.65 -24.47 8.24
N SER A 73 4.40 -24.05 8.36
CA SER A 73 4.03 -22.65 8.63
C SER A 73 2.83 -22.51 9.58
N GLU A 74 2.69 -21.31 10.17
CA GLU A 74 1.54 -20.93 11.02
C GLU A 74 0.30 -20.56 10.20
N PHE A 75 0.46 -20.36 8.89
CA PHE A 75 -0.58 -19.92 7.96
C PHE A 75 -1.53 -21.05 7.52
N GLY A 76 -1.78 -21.98 8.42
CA GLY A 76 -2.69 -23.09 8.22
C GLY A 76 -3.58 -23.36 9.42
N PHE A 77 -4.51 -24.31 9.27
CA PHE A 77 -5.54 -24.58 10.29
C PHE A 77 -5.66 -26.05 10.67
N ILE A 78 -5.93 -26.28 11.96
CA ILE A 78 -6.43 -27.55 12.50
C ILE A 78 -7.94 -27.41 12.65
N VAL A 79 -8.70 -28.11 11.81
CA VAL A 79 -10.15 -28.00 11.77
C VAL A 79 -10.85 -29.10 12.58
N THR A 80 -11.90 -28.72 13.30
CA THR A 80 -12.75 -29.63 14.08
C THR A 80 -14.22 -29.46 13.70
N ASP A 81 -14.83 -30.55 13.20
CA ASP A 81 -16.25 -30.62 12.87
C ASP A 81 -17.11 -30.12 14.04
N PHE A 82 -18.03 -29.19 13.73
CA PHE A 82 -18.98 -28.57 14.64
C PHE A 82 -18.38 -27.74 15.78
N SER A 83 -17.12 -27.29 15.63
CA SER A 83 -16.48 -26.39 16.59
C SER A 83 -15.84 -25.21 15.86
N GLY A 84 -14.83 -25.45 15.02
CA GLY A 84 -14.12 -24.37 14.35
C GLY A 84 -12.78 -24.80 13.77
N ALA A 85 -11.94 -23.81 13.53
CA ALA A 85 -10.57 -23.93 13.05
C ALA A 85 -9.65 -23.23 14.03
N GLU A 86 -8.64 -23.96 14.50
CA GLU A 86 -7.54 -23.42 15.31
C GLU A 86 -6.33 -23.24 14.41
N GLN A 87 -5.61 -22.13 14.60
CA GLN A 87 -4.40 -21.86 13.84
C GLN A 87 -3.30 -22.86 14.17
N LYS A 88 -2.48 -23.22 13.17
CA LYS A 88 -1.31 -24.07 13.36
C LYS A 88 -0.18 -23.28 14.03
N ALA A 89 0.75 -24.03 14.61
CA ALA A 89 2.01 -23.52 15.13
C ALA A 89 3.15 -24.26 14.44
N ILE A 90 4.34 -23.65 14.40
CA ILE A 90 5.55 -24.33 13.92
C ILE A 90 5.82 -25.57 14.80
N ASP A 91 5.66 -26.76 14.23
CA ASP A 91 5.71 -28.02 14.97
C ASP A 91 6.54 -29.13 14.30
N GLY A 92 7.18 -28.81 13.16
CA GLY A 92 7.93 -29.74 12.33
C GLY A 92 7.06 -30.63 11.43
N SER A 93 5.76 -30.33 11.31
CA SER A 93 4.82 -31.01 10.43
C SER A 93 4.60 -30.22 9.15
N TYR A 94 5.41 -30.50 8.14
CA TYR A 94 5.38 -29.84 6.84
C TYR A 94 4.13 -30.19 6.01
N THR A 95 2.99 -29.53 6.26
CA THR A 95 1.70 -29.86 5.64
C THR A 95 0.97 -28.69 5.00
N GLU A 96 1.57 -27.50 5.00
CA GLU A 96 0.93 -26.22 4.64
C GLU A 96 1.13 -25.86 3.17
N GLY A 97 1.90 -26.65 2.43
CA GLY A 97 2.12 -26.44 1.01
C GLY A 97 3.44 -27.03 0.55
N TRP A 98 3.81 -26.71 -0.69
CA TRP A 98 5.09 -27.06 -1.28
C TRP A 98 5.63 -25.89 -2.10
N ALA A 99 6.95 -25.69 -2.03
CA ALA A 99 7.64 -24.66 -2.80
C ALA A 99 8.97 -25.17 -3.36
N GLY A 100 9.44 -24.56 -4.45
CA GLY A 100 10.75 -24.85 -5.01
C GLY A 100 11.18 -23.82 -6.04
N ASP A 101 12.49 -23.63 -6.15
CA ASP A 101 13.10 -22.68 -7.07
C ASP A 101 13.01 -23.16 -8.53
N LEU A 102 12.54 -22.27 -9.39
CA LEU A 102 12.70 -22.38 -10.83
C LEU A 102 14.07 -21.83 -11.22
N THR A 103 14.84 -22.63 -11.96
CA THR A 103 16.12 -22.20 -12.51
C THR A 103 16.15 -22.36 -14.03
N ILE A 104 16.58 -21.30 -14.72
CA ILE A 104 16.76 -21.28 -16.17
C ILE A 104 18.25 -21.02 -16.42
N GLY A 105 18.89 -21.88 -17.22
CA GLY A 105 20.34 -21.77 -17.46
C GLY A 105 21.23 -21.99 -16.22
N GLY A 106 20.66 -22.41 -15.08
CA GLY A 106 21.36 -22.53 -13.79
C GLY A 106 21.32 -21.27 -12.92
N GLU A 107 20.59 -20.23 -13.35
CA GLU A 107 20.32 -19.01 -12.58
C GLU A 107 18.89 -19.05 -12.03
N GLN A 108 18.67 -18.36 -10.90
CA GLN A 108 17.34 -18.21 -10.32
C GLN A 108 16.43 -17.47 -11.31
N ALA A 109 15.24 -18.01 -11.56
CA ALA A 109 14.27 -17.44 -12.50
C ALA A 109 12.87 -17.26 -11.89
N GLY A 110 12.61 -17.81 -10.71
CA GLY A 110 11.34 -17.62 -10.01
C GLY A 110 11.09 -18.68 -8.94
N LEU A 111 9.94 -18.56 -8.30
CA LEU A 111 9.43 -19.46 -7.28
C LEU A 111 8.22 -20.21 -7.81
N VAL A 112 8.18 -21.52 -7.62
CA VAL A 112 7.00 -22.34 -7.88
C VAL A 112 6.37 -22.76 -6.57
N VAL A 113 5.10 -22.42 -6.39
CA VAL A 113 4.32 -22.78 -5.20
C VAL A 113 3.14 -23.68 -5.55
N SER A 114 2.80 -24.58 -4.65
CA SER A 114 1.62 -25.44 -4.74
C SER A 114 1.09 -25.60 -3.32
N ASP A 115 -0.13 -25.16 -3.09
CA ASP A 115 -0.74 -25.16 -1.76
C ASP A 115 -1.20 -26.57 -1.34
N ALA A 116 -1.42 -26.72 -0.04
CA ALA A 116 -2.18 -27.78 0.56
C ALA A 116 -3.68 -27.71 0.18
N PRO A 117 -4.37 -28.86 0.13
CA PRO A 117 -5.82 -28.86 -0.01
C PRO A 117 -6.50 -28.07 1.09
N THR A 118 -7.48 -27.24 0.72
CA THR A 118 -8.30 -26.48 1.66
C THR A 118 -8.97 -27.38 2.69
N ASP A 119 -8.78 -27.05 3.97
CA ASP A 119 -9.42 -27.75 5.08
C ASP A 119 -10.89 -27.36 5.21
N VAL A 120 -11.72 -28.30 5.67
CA VAL A 120 -13.17 -28.13 5.75
C VAL A 120 -13.70 -28.73 7.05
N PHE A 121 -14.49 -27.97 7.80
CA PHE A 121 -15.26 -28.49 8.92
C PHE A 121 -16.76 -28.30 8.70
N LYS A 122 -17.54 -29.26 9.21
CA LYS A 122 -19.01 -29.21 9.17
C LYS A 122 -19.55 -28.27 10.22
N THR A 123 -20.69 -27.66 9.91
CA THR A 123 -21.44 -26.80 10.83
C THR A 123 -22.88 -27.29 10.93
N PRO A 124 -23.64 -26.86 11.96
CA PRO A 124 -25.10 -26.80 11.86
C PRO A 124 -25.52 -26.01 10.61
N ALA A 125 -26.74 -26.24 10.14
CA ALA A 125 -27.30 -25.44 9.05
C ALA A 125 -27.27 -23.95 9.39
N VAL A 126 -27.18 -23.11 8.35
CA VAL A 126 -27.06 -21.64 8.37
C VAL A 126 -25.77 -21.06 8.95
N LEU A 127 -25.03 -21.80 9.78
CA LEU A 127 -23.77 -21.32 10.39
C LEU A 127 -22.55 -21.49 9.47
N GLY A 128 -22.67 -22.20 8.35
CA GLY A 128 -21.56 -22.42 7.41
C GLY A 128 -21.47 -21.35 6.32
N THR A 129 -20.31 -21.23 5.70
CA THR A 129 -20.08 -20.39 4.50
C THR A 129 -20.18 -21.17 3.19
N TRP A 130 -20.35 -22.50 3.26
CA TRP A 130 -20.44 -23.40 2.11
C TRP A 130 -21.55 -24.42 2.27
N LEU A 131 -22.30 -24.69 1.20
CA LEU A 131 -23.24 -25.80 1.12
C LEU A 131 -22.52 -27.06 0.67
N THR A 132 -22.66 -28.16 1.42
CA THR A 132 -22.11 -29.47 1.06
C THR A 132 -23.18 -30.34 0.38
N GLY A 133 -22.96 -30.69 -0.88
CA GLY A 133 -23.81 -31.57 -1.68
C GLY A 133 -23.46 -33.06 -1.55
N LEU A 134 -24.29 -33.91 -2.17
CA LEU A 134 -24.01 -35.35 -2.28
C LEU A 134 -22.70 -35.57 -3.07
N GLY A 135 -21.77 -36.33 -2.51
CA GLY A 135 -20.47 -36.61 -3.15
C GLY A 135 -19.35 -35.63 -2.81
N SER A 136 -19.50 -34.82 -1.76
CA SER A 136 -18.50 -33.84 -1.29
C SER A 136 -18.28 -32.63 -2.21
N ASN A 137 -19.17 -32.40 -3.19
CA ASN A 137 -19.20 -31.14 -3.92
C ASN A 137 -19.62 -30.02 -2.97
N THR A 138 -19.02 -28.85 -3.11
CA THR A 138 -19.32 -27.68 -2.29
C THR A 138 -19.65 -26.49 -3.17
N VAL A 139 -20.65 -25.69 -2.78
CA VAL A 139 -20.96 -24.40 -3.40
C VAL A 139 -20.88 -23.33 -2.33
N LYS A 140 -20.29 -22.17 -2.65
CA LYS A 140 -20.21 -21.06 -1.69
C LYS A 140 -21.62 -20.61 -1.33
N ALA A 141 -21.82 -20.35 -0.05
CA ALA A 141 -23.09 -20.01 0.56
C ALA A 141 -22.90 -18.88 1.57
N SER A 142 -22.10 -17.90 1.15
CA SER A 142 -21.88 -16.65 1.85
C SER A 142 -21.57 -15.52 0.87
N THR A 143 -21.92 -14.30 1.24
CA THR A 143 -21.65 -13.05 0.49
C THR A 143 -21.73 -11.87 1.44
N GLU A 144 -21.11 -10.75 1.08
CA GLU A 144 -21.26 -9.46 1.77
C GLU A 144 -22.48 -8.68 1.25
N HIS A 145 -23.12 -9.17 0.18
CA HIS A 145 -24.26 -8.52 -0.46
C HIS A 145 -25.57 -9.21 -0.11
N TYR A 146 -26.38 -8.56 0.73
CA TYR A 146 -27.68 -9.09 1.15
C TYR A 146 -28.56 -9.43 -0.05
N VAL A 147 -28.57 -8.60 -1.11
CA VAL A 147 -29.43 -8.83 -2.29
C VAL A 147 -29.11 -10.16 -3.01
N THR A 148 -27.86 -10.61 -2.96
CA THR A 148 -27.46 -11.90 -3.55
C THR A 148 -27.95 -13.07 -2.69
N MET A 149 -27.78 -13.00 -1.37
CA MET A 149 -28.36 -14.00 -0.46
C MET A 149 -29.89 -14.05 -0.59
N GLN A 150 -30.54 -12.87 -0.61
CA GLN A 150 -31.97 -12.71 -0.76
C GLN A 150 -32.50 -13.45 -1.99
N ASN A 151 -31.88 -13.22 -3.14
CA ASN A 151 -32.26 -13.84 -4.41
C ASN A 151 -32.09 -15.37 -4.40
N VAL A 152 -31.17 -15.91 -3.61
CA VAL A 152 -30.95 -17.36 -3.47
C VAL A 152 -31.95 -18.01 -2.54
N LEU A 153 -32.31 -17.35 -1.42
CA LEU A 153 -33.07 -17.95 -0.33
C LEU A 153 -34.57 -17.64 -0.37
N SER A 154 -35.00 -16.61 -1.08
CA SER A 154 -36.36 -16.07 -1.04
C SER A 154 -36.85 -15.56 -2.40
N ASP A 155 -38.16 -15.39 -2.54
CA ASP A 155 -38.80 -14.68 -3.67
C ASP A 155 -39.07 -13.19 -3.38
N GLN A 156 -38.59 -12.66 -2.26
CA GLN A 156 -38.74 -11.24 -1.91
C GLN A 156 -37.88 -10.36 -2.83
N MET A 157 -38.45 -9.24 -3.29
CA MET A 157 -37.72 -8.27 -4.12
C MET A 157 -36.86 -7.31 -3.30
N PHE A 158 -37.25 -7.08 -2.05
CA PHE A 158 -36.56 -6.29 -1.03
C PHE A 158 -36.96 -6.85 0.34
N PRO A 159 -36.23 -6.52 1.43
CA PRO A 159 -36.58 -6.99 2.77
C PRO A 159 -38.03 -6.65 3.13
N GLU A 160 -38.74 -7.62 3.70
CA GLU A 160 -40.15 -7.50 4.09
C GLU A 160 -41.14 -7.19 2.93
N ASP A 161 -40.80 -7.52 1.67
CA ASP A 161 -41.71 -7.33 0.52
C ASP A 161 -43.06 -8.02 0.74
N PRO A 162 -44.18 -7.29 0.90
CA PRO A 162 -45.49 -7.88 1.21
C PRO A 162 -46.02 -8.86 0.15
N SER A 163 -45.41 -8.87 -1.03
CA SER A 163 -45.76 -9.72 -2.16
C SER A 163 -45.05 -11.08 -2.14
N ALA A 164 -43.98 -11.22 -1.35
CA ALA A 164 -43.20 -12.46 -1.30
C ALA A 164 -43.99 -13.59 -0.62
N VAL A 165 -43.87 -14.79 -1.17
CA VAL A 165 -44.44 -16.01 -0.61
C VAL A 165 -43.63 -16.46 0.62
N TYR A 166 -42.32 -16.26 0.59
CA TYR A 166 -41.38 -16.62 1.65
C TYR A 166 -40.54 -15.41 2.06
N GLN A 167 -40.77 -14.89 3.27
CA GLN A 167 -39.92 -13.84 3.86
C GLN A 167 -38.70 -14.48 4.49
N LEU A 168 -37.55 -13.81 4.39
CA LEU A 168 -36.39 -14.17 5.19
C LEU A 168 -36.60 -13.80 6.66
N ASP A 169 -36.02 -14.61 7.53
CA ASP A 169 -35.99 -14.37 8.98
C ASP A 169 -34.88 -13.39 9.35
N ASP A 170 -35.19 -12.09 9.33
CA ASP A 170 -34.29 -11.00 9.71
C ASP A 170 -34.24 -10.74 11.23
N ASP A 171 -35.03 -11.48 12.02
CA ASP A 171 -35.05 -11.37 13.47
C ASP A 171 -33.99 -12.28 14.11
N LEU A 172 -32.74 -11.84 14.03
CA LEU A 172 -31.59 -12.66 14.38
C LEU A 172 -31.42 -12.85 15.89
N ILE A 173 -30.88 -14.01 16.26
CA ILE A 173 -30.51 -14.42 17.63
C ILE A 173 -28.99 -14.45 17.74
N LEU A 174 -28.44 -13.90 18.82
CA LEU A 174 -26.99 -13.83 19.02
C LEU A 174 -26.45 -15.09 19.71
N LEU A 175 -25.45 -15.74 19.10
CA LEU A 175 -24.53 -16.64 19.78
C LEU A 175 -23.37 -15.80 20.33
N SER A 176 -23.22 -15.77 21.65
CA SER A 176 -22.23 -14.91 22.30
C SER A 176 -21.60 -15.59 23.50
N GLN A 177 -20.35 -15.25 23.77
CA GLN A 177 -19.71 -15.61 25.03
C GLN A 177 -20.28 -14.83 26.22
N ASN A 178 -20.92 -13.67 25.98
CA ASN A 178 -21.60 -12.92 27.01
C ASN A 178 -22.90 -13.65 27.43
N PRO A 179 -23.01 -14.16 28.68
CA PRO A 179 -24.17 -14.94 29.09
C PRO A 179 -25.49 -14.15 29.13
N LEU A 180 -25.45 -12.81 29.14
CA LEU A 180 -26.63 -11.96 29.08
C LEU A 180 -27.12 -11.77 27.64
N TRP A 181 -26.22 -11.88 26.65
CA TRP A 181 -26.55 -11.68 25.24
C TRP A 181 -26.83 -13.00 24.52
N ASN A 182 -26.20 -14.08 24.97
CA ASN A 182 -26.33 -15.39 24.35
C ASN A 182 -27.80 -15.86 24.28
N GLU A 183 -28.20 -16.37 23.12
CA GLU A 183 -29.56 -16.81 22.80
C GLU A 183 -30.63 -15.71 22.94
N GLN A 184 -30.24 -14.43 22.97
CA GLN A 184 -31.18 -13.30 22.87
C GLN A 184 -31.32 -12.82 21.43
N TYR A 185 -32.48 -12.26 21.11
CA TYR A 185 -32.69 -11.57 19.85
C TYR A 185 -31.88 -10.27 19.81
N VAL A 186 -31.20 -10.01 18.69
CA VAL A 186 -30.40 -8.79 18.47
C VAL A 186 -31.24 -7.55 18.72
N ARG A 187 -32.45 -7.47 18.16
CA ARG A 187 -33.38 -6.35 18.40
C ARG A 187 -33.71 -6.12 19.88
N VAL A 188 -33.75 -7.18 20.70
CA VAL A 188 -34.05 -7.06 22.14
C VAL A 188 -32.85 -6.48 22.89
N LEU A 189 -31.64 -6.86 22.50
CA LEU A 189 -30.40 -6.32 23.05
C LEU A 189 -30.30 -4.82 22.74
N LEU A 190 -30.55 -4.44 21.48
CA LEU A 190 -30.49 -3.05 21.02
C LEU A 190 -31.64 -2.18 21.54
N ALA A 191 -32.82 -2.74 21.80
CA ALA A 191 -33.94 -1.99 22.37
C ALA A 191 -33.84 -1.76 23.89
N ASP A 192 -33.04 -2.54 24.62
CA ASP A 192 -32.88 -2.44 26.08
C ASP A 192 -31.39 -2.43 26.49
N GLN A 193 -30.63 -1.56 25.84
CA GLN A 193 -29.18 -1.39 26.00
C GLN A 193 -28.76 -1.30 27.48
N THR A 194 -29.51 -0.55 28.30
CA THR A 194 -29.19 -0.38 29.73
C THR A 194 -29.30 -1.68 30.53
N THR A 195 -30.29 -2.53 30.22
CA THR A 195 -30.46 -3.82 30.91
C THR A 195 -29.40 -4.82 30.51
N TYR A 196 -29.02 -4.84 29.22
CA TYR A 196 -28.04 -5.77 28.68
C TYR A 196 -26.60 -5.25 28.69
N GLY A 197 -26.39 -3.98 29.07
CA GLY A 197 -25.09 -3.33 29.07
C GLY A 197 -24.48 -3.20 27.66
N VAL A 198 -25.32 -3.03 26.64
CA VAL A 198 -24.85 -2.78 25.26
C VAL A 198 -24.42 -1.31 25.17
N THR A 199 -23.27 -1.09 24.59
CA THR A 199 -22.68 0.22 24.32
C THR A 199 -22.25 0.26 22.86
N ASP A 200 -22.11 1.45 22.31
CA ASP A 200 -21.36 1.68 21.07
C ASP A 200 -19.91 1.27 21.34
N ALA A 201 -19.54 0.09 20.85
CA ALA A 201 -18.27 -0.57 21.13
C ALA A 201 -17.24 -0.28 20.05
N ASN A 202 -17.68 -0.02 18.81
CA ASN A 202 -16.80 0.39 17.72
C ASN A 202 -16.59 1.92 17.64
N GLU A 203 -17.35 2.70 18.42
CA GLU A 203 -17.29 4.17 18.47
C GLU A 203 -17.64 4.82 17.12
N ASP A 204 -18.59 4.22 16.38
CA ASP A 204 -19.11 4.76 15.12
C ASP A 204 -20.36 5.66 15.29
N GLY A 205 -20.79 5.88 16.53
CA GLY A 205 -21.94 6.70 16.88
C GLY A 205 -23.29 6.00 16.77
N VAL A 206 -23.31 4.75 16.32
CA VAL A 206 -24.53 3.98 16.06
C VAL A 206 -24.50 2.68 16.84
N VAL A 207 -25.37 2.57 17.86
CA VAL A 207 -25.53 1.29 18.57
C VAL A 207 -26.30 0.27 17.72
N ASP A 208 -25.60 -0.69 17.13
CA ASP A 208 -26.16 -1.70 16.23
C ASP A 208 -25.56 -3.12 16.41
N ILE A 209 -25.82 -4.03 15.46
CA ILE A 209 -25.33 -5.41 15.50
C ILE A 209 -23.79 -5.52 15.51
N ARG A 210 -23.07 -4.55 14.93
CA ARG A 210 -21.60 -4.52 14.89
C ARG A 210 -21.00 -4.36 16.29
N ASP A 211 -21.72 -3.71 17.21
CA ASP A 211 -21.31 -3.62 18.63
C ASP A 211 -21.46 -4.91 19.42
N LEU A 212 -22.18 -5.88 18.85
CA LEU A 212 -22.49 -7.15 19.49
C LEU A 212 -21.62 -8.30 18.97
N LEU A 213 -20.83 -8.06 17.92
CA LEU A 213 -20.02 -9.04 17.22
C LEU A 213 -18.55 -8.61 17.25
N ASN A 214 -17.66 -9.55 17.55
CA ASN A 214 -16.25 -9.40 17.18
C ASN A 214 -16.02 -10.01 15.79
N PRO A 215 -14.94 -9.63 15.09
CA PRO A 215 -14.53 -10.32 13.87
C PRO A 215 -14.41 -11.83 14.09
N ASN A 216 -15.06 -12.62 13.24
CA ASN A 216 -15.08 -14.08 13.39
C ASN A 216 -15.26 -14.84 12.07
N GLU A 217 -14.19 -15.50 11.64
CA GLU A 217 -14.23 -16.47 10.54
C GLU A 217 -13.90 -17.91 10.97
N SER A 218 -13.46 -18.10 12.21
CA SER A 218 -12.76 -19.32 12.67
C SER A 218 -13.60 -20.23 13.53
N THR A 219 -14.65 -19.72 14.18
CA THR A 219 -15.50 -20.50 15.07
C THR A 219 -16.97 -20.37 14.71
N ILE A 220 -17.77 -21.36 15.13
CA ILE A 220 -19.23 -21.31 15.05
C ILE A 220 -19.91 -21.29 16.42
N GLU A 221 -19.13 -21.12 17.49
CA GLU A 221 -19.63 -21.22 18.87
C GLU A 221 -20.13 -19.89 19.43
N TYR A 222 -19.66 -18.76 18.90
CA TYR A 222 -19.96 -17.40 19.36
C TYR A 222 -19.63 -16.37 18.26
N ASP A 223 -19.98 -15.11 18.49
CA ASP A 223 -19.82 -13.98 17.56
C ASP A 223 -20.49 -14.25 16.21
N ILE A 224 -21.72 -14.79 16.29
CA ILE A 224 -22.61 -15.03 15.14
C ILE A 224 -24.03 -14.64 15.52
N ALA A 225 -24.70 -13.85 14.68
CA ALA A 225 -26.14 -13.64 14.77
C ALA A 225 -26.86 -14.52 13.75
N TYR A 226 -27.82 -15.34 14.15
CA TYR A 226 -28.47 -16.32 13.27
C TYR A 226 -29.99 -16.28 13.33
N GLY A 227 -30.63 -16.54 12.19
CA GLY A 227 -32.06 -16.77 12.05
C GLY A 227 -32.35 -18.18 11.56
N ASN A 228 -33.57 -18.41 11.09
CA ASN A 228 -33.95 -19.69 10.48
C ASN A 228 -33.35 -19.90 9.08
N ASP A 229 -33.03 -18.82 8.37
CA ASP A 229 -32.63 -18.86 6.95
C ASP A 229 -31.14 -18.61 6.72
N TYR A 230 -30.55 -17.73 7.51
CA TYR A 230 -29.15 -17.32 7.38
C TYR A 230 -28.53 -16.95 8.73
N SER A 231 -27.24 -16.69 8.74
CA SER A 231 -26.51 -16.08 9.84
C SER A 231 -25.58 -14.97 9.34
N VAL A 232 -25.12 -14.15 10.27
CA VAL A 232 -24.26 -12.99 10.05
C VAL A 232 -23.07 -13.08 10.98
N THR A 233 -21.88 -12.85 10.44
CA THR A 233 -20.65 -12.62 11.20
C THR A 233 -20.03 -11.29 10.76
N MET A 234 -19.21 -10.70 11.62
CA MET A 234 -18.38 -9.55 11.26
C MET A 234 -17.03 -10.04 10.72
N LYS A 235 -16.55 -9.40 9.65
CA LYS A 235 -15.18 -9.53 9.14
C LYS A 235 -14.22 -8.67 9.97
N ASP A 236 -12.93 -8.81 9.72
CA ASP A 236 -11.85 -7.96 10.27
C ASP A 236 -12.03 -6.49 9.87
N ASP A 237 -12.42 -6.21 8.63
CA ASP A 237 -12.75 -4.88 8.09
C ASP A 237 -14.08 -4.25 8.61
N GLY A 238 -14.73 -4.88 9.60
CA GLY A 238 -16.02 -4.44 10.16
C GLY A 238 -17.25 -4.69 9.28
N LYS A 239 -17.10 -5.24 8.07
CA LYS A 239 -18.25 -5.57 7.20
C LYS A 239 -18.96 -6.82 7.69
N LEU A 240 -20.26 -6.89 7.37
CA LEU A 240 -21.10 -8.04 7.68
C LEU A 240 -21.00 -9.07 6.56
N LEU A 241 -20.79 -10.34 6.94
CA LEU A 241 -20.81 -11.50 6.06
C LEU A 241 -22.08 -12.32 6.31
N TYR A 242 -22.94 -12.42 5.31
CA TYR A 242 -24.16 -13.23 5.34
C TYR A 242 -23.85 -14.68 4.94
N ARG A 243 -24.42 -15.66 5.65
CA ARG A 243 -24.04 -17.08 5.61
C ARG A 243 -25.27 -17.99 5.64
N TRP A 244 -25.33 -19.03 4.82
CA TRP A 244 -26.45 -19.99 4.81
C TRP A 244 -26.01 -21.44 4.54
N GLY A 245 -24.74 -21.73 4.76
CA GLY A 245 -24.11 -23.02 4.49
C GLY A 245 -24.21 -24.04 5.64
N THR A 246 -23.57 -25.18 5.41
CA THR A 246 -23.46 -26.34 6.33
C THR A 246 -22.00 -26.77 6.57
N ALA A 247 -21.05 -26.02 6.05
CA ALA A 247 -19.62 -26.21 6.26
C ALA A 247 -18.89 -24.87 6.15
N VAL A 248 -17.69 -24.81 6.71
CA VAL A 248 -16.75 -23.71 6.51
C VAL A 248 -15.48 -24.28 5.89
N LYS A 249 -14.94 -23.57 4.90
CA LYS A 249 -13.64 -23.86 4.32
C LYS A 249 -12.60 -22.92 4.91
N ARG A 250 -11.42 -23.45 5.21
CA ARG A 250 -10.27 -22.71 5.69
C ARG A 250 -9.08 -23.05 4.81
N PRO A 251 -8.76 -22.20 3.82
CA PRO A 251 -7.55 -22.41 3.03
C PRO A 251 -6.33 -22.28 3.95
N ASN A 252 -5.31 -23.07 3.65
CA ASN A 252 -3.95 -22.69 4.05
C ASN A 252 -3.48 -21.63 3.05
N ASP A 253 -2.54 -20.80 3.47
CA ASP A 253 -1.95 -19.77 2.63
C ASP A 253 -0.43 -20.00 2.57
N VAL A 254 0.14 -19.99 1.36
CA VAL A 254 1.59 -19.80 1.19
C VAL A 254 1.83 -18.31 1.03
N ARG A 255 2.52 -17.71 2.01
CA ARG A 255 2.88 -16.29 2.02
C ARG A 255 4.31 -16.12 1.51
N ILE A 256 4.48 -15.15 0.64
CA ILE A 256 5.75 -14.79 0.03
C ILE A 256 5.92 -13.31 0.26
N GLU A 257 7.09 -12.90 0.73
CA GLU A 257 7.40 -11.54 1.15
C GLU A 257 8.63 -11.05 0.39
N VAL A 258 8.56 -9.82 -0.08
CA VAL A 258 9.62 -9.18 -0.84
C VAL A 258 9.85 -7.78 -0.31
N GLU A 259 11.11 -7.48 -0.02
CA GLU A 259 11.62 -6.15 0.26
C GLU A 259 12.24 -5.57 -1.03
N LEU A 260 11.66 -4.47 -1.54
CA LEU A 260 12.16 -3.74 -2.70
C LEU A 260 12.79 -2.42 -2.21
N PRO A 261 14.08 -2.16 -2.49
CA PRO A 261 14.71 -0.89 -2.16
C PRO A 261 13.88 0.32 -2.63
N LEU A 262 13.77 1.35 -1.81
CA LEU A 262 13.21 2.64 -2.19
C LEU A 262 14.31 3.58 -2.72
N PRO A 263 13.93 4.70 -3.39
CA PRO A 263 14.88 5.76 -3.74
C PRO A 263 15.70 6.19 -2.51
N GLU A 264 17.03 6.27 -2.65
CA GLU A 264 17.92 6.55 -1.52
C GLU A 264 17.63 7.92 -0.87
N GLU A 265 17.17 8.88 -1.67
CA GLU A 265 16.75 10.21 -1.23
C GLU A 265 15.56 10.19 -0.25
N PHE A 266 14.75 9.13 -0.22
CA PHE A 266 13.67 9.01 0.79
C PHE A 266 14.24 8.90 2.21
N ASN A 267 15.50 8.46 2.33
CA ASN A 267 16.22 8.41 3.60
C ASN A 267 16.99 9.70 3.91
N PHE A 268 16.96 10.71 3.02
CA PHE A 268 17.61 11.97 3.26
C PHE A 268 16.99 12.69 4.47
N THR A 269 17.82 12.93 5.48
CA THR A 269 17.46 13.71 6.67
C THR A 269 18.21 15.04 6.65
N ASP A 270 17.48 16.14 6.68
CA ASP A 270 18.05 17.47 6.75
C ASP A 270 18.77 17.67 8.09
N ALA A 271 20.09 17.92 8.06
CA ALA A 271 20.92 17.97 9.26
C ALA A 271 20.58 19.13 10.21
N GLY A 272 19.95 20.19 9.72
CA GLY A 272 19.61 21.35 10.54
C GLY A 272 18.27 21.23 11.27
N SER A 273 17.27 20.68 10.61
CA SER A 273 15.94 20.43 11.18
C SER A 273 15.84 19.04 11.84
N GLY A 274 16.65 18.08 11.39
CA GLY A 274 16.57 16.68 11.79
C GLY A 274 15.38 15.94 11.17
N LEU A 275 14.76 16.50 10.13
CA LEU A 275 13.57 15.95 9.48
C LEU A 275 13.93 15.23 8.20
N LYS A 276 13.26 14.10 7.94
CA LYS A 276 13.31 13.45 6.63
C LYS A 276 12.64 14.35 5.57
N GLN A 277 13.20 14.39 4.37
CA GLN A 277 12.52 14.99 3.22
C GLN A 277 11.29 14.15 2.86
N LEU A 278 10.18 14.80 2.53
CA LEU A 278 8.96 14.14 2.06
C LEU A 278 8.83 14.27 0.54
N PHE A 279 8.33 13.22 -0.10
CA PHE A 279 8.09 13.19 -1.54
C PHE A 279 6.64 12.82 -1.80
N ARG A 280 5.98 13.53 -2.71
CA ARG A 280 4.67 13.19 -3.25
C ARG A 280 4.91 12.17 -4.35
N ILE A 281 4.20 11.06 -4.28
CA ILE A 281 4.24 10.04 -5.32
C ILE A 281 3.20 10.40 -6.36
N THR A 282 3.63 10.66 -7.58
CA THR A 282 2.76 11.11 -8.68
C THR A 282 2.23 9.94 -9.48
N GLU A 283 3.02 8.88 -9.63
CA GLU A 283 2.63 7.60 -10.24
C GLU A 283 3.36 6.46 -9.52
N ALA A 284 2.66 5.36 -9.22
CA ALA A 284 3.29 4.17 -8.67
C ALA A 284 2.54 2.91 -9.10
N GLU A 285 3.25 1.98 -9.74
CA GLU A 285 2.73 0.73 -10.26
C GLU A 285 3.62 -0.44 -9.79
N LEU A 286 3.00 -1.57 -9.47
CA LEU A 286 3.71 -2.83 -9.19
C LEU A 286 3.39 -3.84 -10.30
N ALA A 287 4.41 -4.16 -11.10
CA ALA A 287 4.31 -5.14 -12.18
C ALA A 287 4.80 -6.50 -11.72
N THR A 288 3.93 -7.50 -11.68
CA THR A 288 4.27 -8.87 -11.25
C THR A 288 4.13 -9.85 -12.41
N HIS A 289 5.23 -10.53 -12.76
CA HIS A 289 5.28 -11.59 -13.76
C HIS A 289 5.01 -12.93 -13.08
N HIS A 290 3.93 -13.60 -13.49
CA HIS A 290 3.50 -14.87 -12.90
C HIS A 290 2.77 -15.74 -13.93
N THR A 291 2.37 -16.94 -13.54
CA THR A 291 1.40 -17.73 -14.31
C THR A 291 -0.03 -17.44 -13.86
N ILE A 292 -0.99 -17.43 -14.79
CA ILE A 292 -2.43 -17.35 -14.48
C ILE A 292 -2.78 -18.38 -13.41
N THR A 293 -3.27 -17.90 -12.27
CA THR A 293 -3.60 -18.76 -11.13
C THR A 293 -4.99 -19.36 -11.31
N ASN A 294 -5.38 -20.27 -10.42
CA ASN A 294 -6.73 -20.84 -10.47
C ASN A 294 -7.58 -20.46 -9.26
N ASN A 295 -7.09 -19.57 -8.40
CA ASN A 295 -7.84 -19.01 -7.30
C ASN A 295 -7.92 -17.48 -7.42
N PRO A 296 -9.15 -16.93 -7.56
CA PRO A 296 -9.35 -15.48 -7.54
C PRO A 296 -9.08 -14.81 -6.20
N ASN A 297 -8.79 -15.59 -5.15
CA ASN A 297 -8.44 -15.07 -3.84
C ASN A 297 -6.91 -14.93 -3.64
N ASP A 298 -6.06 -15.20 -4.63
CA ASP A 298 -4.63 -14.96 -4.50
C ASP A 298 -4.34 -13.45 -4.45
N GLN A 299 -3.71 -12.98 -3.38
CA GLN A 299 -3.57 -11.54 -3.06
C GLN A 299 -2.18 -11.00 -3.33
N ILE A 300 -2.14 -9.71 -3.66
CA ILE A 300 -0.96 -8.86 -3.56
C ILE A 300 -1.27 -7.83 -2.47
N ARG A 301 -0.42 -7.71 -1.45
CA ARG A 301 -0.58 -6.79 -0.32
C ARG A 301 0.67 -5.92 -0.13
N PRO A 302 0.77 -4.81 -0.89
CA PRO A 302 1.73 -3.73 -0.68
C PRO A 302 1.61 -3.15 0.74
N GLU A 303 2.69 -3.08 1.49
CA GLU A 303 2.74 -2.59 2.89
C GLU A 303 1.70 -3.27 3.80
N ASP A 304 1.36 -4.54 3.51
CA ASP A 304 0.26 -5.33 4.08
C ASP A 304 -1.14 -4.69 3.99
N TYR A 305 -1.31 -3.66 3.17
CA TYR A 305 -2.61 -3.09 2.89
C TYR A 305 -3.48 -4.04 2.07
N GLU A 306 -4.75 -4.13 2.45
CA GLU A 306 -5.81 -4.64 1.57
C GLU A 306 -6.53 -3.48 0.90
N ASN A 307 -6.64 -3.52 -0.43
CA ASN A 307 -7.36 -2.53 -1.19
C ASN A 307 -8.54 -3.18 -1.94
N GLU A 308 -9.75 -2.97 -1.41
CA GLU A 308 -10.99 -3.42 -2.05
C GLU A 308 -11.59 -2.39 -3.02
N SER A 309 -10.96 -1.22 -3.16
CA SER A 309 -11.42 -0.12 -4.01
C SER A 309 -11.08 -0.35 -5.49
N ALA A 310 -9.92 -0.96 -5.74
CA ALA A 310 -9.53 -1.42 -7.05
C ALA A 310 -10.40 -2.61 -7.44
N ILE A 311 -11.42 -2.38 -8.28
CA ILE A 311 -12.48 -3.36 -8.57
C ILE A 311 -12.49 -3.86 -10.02
N GLY A 312 -11.64 -3.29 -10.88
CA GLY A 312 -11.60 -3.56 -12.31
C GLY A 312 -12.85 -3.08 -13.06
N THR A 313 -13.11 -3.67 -14.22
CA THR A 313 -14.24 -3.30 -15.09
C THR A 313 -15.58 -3.73 -14.47
N LEU A 314 -16.41 -2.72 -14.20
CA LEU A 314 -17.79 -2.88 -13.74
C LEU A 314 -18.75 -3.26 -14.89
N PRO A 315 -19.97 -3.73 -14.56
CA PRO A 315 -21.00 -4.00 -15.57
C PRO A 315 -21.31 -2.79 -16.44
N THR A 316 -21.61 -3.03 -17.71
CA THR A 316 -21.96 -1.99 -18.66
C THR A 316 -23.44 -1.61 -18.48
N TYR A 317 -23.71 -0.34 -18.16
CA TYR A 317 -25.06 0.16 -17.93
C TYR A 317 -25.36 1.50 -18.59
N GLN A 318 -26.66 1.79 -18.72
CA GLN A 318 -27.17 3.12 -18.99
C GLN A 318 -27.96 3.64 -17.80
N ILE A 319 -27.81 4.94 -17.50
CA ILE A 319 -28.57 5.61 -16.46
C ILE A 319 -29.87 6.16 -17.05
N VAL A 320 -31.00 5.71 -16.52
CA VAL A 320 -32.35 6.14 -16.93
C VAL A 320 -32.98 6.97 -15.82
N GLU A 321 -33.07 8.28 -16.06
CA GLU A 321 -33.72 9.22 -15.16
C GLU A 321 -35.24 9.24 -15.33
N ASN A 322 -35.94 9.42 -14.20
CA ASN A 322 -37.40 9.42 -14.12
C ASN A 322 -38.02 8.14 -14.70
N TYR A 323 -37.48 6.99 -14.27
CA TYR A 323 -37.86 5.69 -14.79
C TYR A 323 -39.38 5.46 -14.76
N ASN A 324 -39.94 4.91 -15.84
CA ASN A 324 -41.40 4.76 -16.03
C ASN A 324 -42.24 6.04 -15.83
N GLY A 325 -41.63 7.23 -15.93
CA GLY A 325 -42.28 8.52 -15.73
C GLY A 325 -42.39 8.95 -14.26
N GLU A 326 -41.73 8.26 -13.34
CA GLU A 326 -41.70 8.58 -11.91
C GLU A 326 -40.61 9.61 -11.62
N THR A 327 -40.99 10.86 -11.31
CA THR A 327 -40.01 11.93 -11.06
C THR A 327 -39.05 11.60 -9.93
N GLY A 328 -37.74 11.65 -10.21
CA GLY A 328 -36.68 11.43 -9.21
C GLY A 328 -36.29 9.97 -8.96
N ARG A 329 -36.90 9.01 -9.67
CA ARG A 329 -36.44 7.61 -9.67
C ARG A 329 -35.39 7.40 -10.76
N THR A 330 -34.23 6.92 -10.36
CA THR A 330 -33.07 6.67 -11.23
C THR A 330 -32.81 5.18 -11.26
N VAL A 331 -32.71 4.62 -12.46
CA VAL A 331 -32.48 3.19 -12.69
C VAL A 331 -31.24 3.00 -13.55
N TRP A 332 -30.42 2.02 -13.21
CA TRP A 332 -29.31 1.58 -14.06
C TRP A 332 -29.73 0.28 -14.73
N GLU A 333 -29.76 0.30 -16.06
CA GLU A 333 -30.17 -0.84 -16.87
C GLU A 333 -28.98 -1.39 -17.67
N SER A 334 -28.88 -2.71 -17.78
CA SER A 334 -27.92 -3.35 -18.68
C SER A 334 -28.12 -2.88 -20.12
N THR A 335 -27.02 -2.67 -20.84
CA THR A 335 -27.04 -2.17 -22.22
C THR A 335 -27.33 -3.26 -23.24
N ASP A 336 -26.83 -4.47 -22.98
CA ASP A 336 -26.92 -5.64 -23.86
C ASP A 336 -27.38 -6.90 -23.08
N ASP A 337 -27.54 -8.00 -23.83
CA ASP A 337 -27.90 -9.31 -23.30
C ASP A 337 -26.65 -9.98 -22.70
N TYR A 338 -26.70 -10.31 -21.41
CA TYR A 338 -25.63 -10.99 -20.70
C TYR A 338 -26.16 -12.13 -19.84
N TYR A 339 -25.28 -13.02 -19.40
CA TYR A 339 -25.67 -14.13 -18.54
C TYR A 339 -25.20 -13.91 -17.11
N ALA A 340 -26.00 -14.39 -16.15
CA ALA A 340 -25.59 -14.57 -14.78
C ALA A 340 -24.68 -15.80 -14.65
N GLY A 341 -23.87 -15.87 -13.60
CA GLY A 341 -23.00 -17.04 -13.35
C GLY A 341 -23.71 -18.38 -13.17
N ASP A 342 -25.03 -18.38 -12.94
CA ASP A 342 -25.86 -19.60 -12.88
C ASP A 342 -26.48 -20.00 -14.24
N GLY A 343 -26.25 -19.22 -15.30
CA GLY A 343 -26.79 -19.44 -16.64
C GLY A 343 -28.12 -18.71 -16.92
N THR A 344 -28.62 -17.90 -15.99
CA THR A 344 -29.80 -17.06 -16.21
C THR A 344 -29.47 -15.94 -17.21
N LEU A 345 -30.27 -15.79 -18.26
CA LEU A 345 -30.15 -14.66 -19.19
C LEU A 345 -30.69 -13.37 -18.54
N TYR A 346 -29.86 -12.34 -18.51
CA TYR A 346 -30.19 -10.94 -18.25
C TYR A 346 -30.29 -10.21 -19.59
N PRO A 347 -31.50 -10.03 -20.16
CA PRO A 347 -31.65 -9.30 -21.41
C PRO A 347 -31.28 -7.82 -21.24
N ALA A 348 -30.98 -7.14 -22.33
CA ALA A 348 -30.84 -5.68 -22.37
C ALA A 348 -32.05 -5.01 -21.70
N GLY A 349 -31.78 -4.03 -20.84
CA GLY A 349 -32.81 -3.41 -19.98
C GLY A 349 -32.97 -4.07 -18.61
N THR A 350 -32.13 -5.04 -18.22
CA THR A 350 -32.17 -5.63 -16.88
C THR A 350 -31.75 -4.60 -15.84
N ILE A 351 -32.57 -4.42 -14.80
CA ILE A 351 -32.31 -3.45 -13.73
C ILE A 351 -31.18 -3.96 -12.84
N LEU A 352 -30.04 -3.26 -12.87
CA LEU A 352 -28.89 -3.51 -12.01
C LEU A 352 -28.95 -2.69 -10.72
N ARG A 353 -29.56 -1.51 -10.78
CA ARG A 353 -29.78 -0.61 -9.64
C ARG A 353 -31.08 0.18 -9.81
N ASP A 354 -31.80 0.40 -8.72
CA ASP A 354 -33.02 1.21 -8.68
C ASP A 354 -33.09 2.03 -7.40
N SER A 355 -33.06 3.35 -7.52
CA SER A 355 -33.09 4.26 -6.36
C SER A 355 -34.36 4.14 -5.52
N ALA A 356 -35.45 3.59 -6.07
CA ALA A 356 -36.67 3.34 -5.31
C ALA A 356 -36.50 2.22 -4.25
N LEU A 357 -35.60 1.27 -4.46
CA LEU A 357 -35.34 0.16 -3.53
C LEU A 357 -34.63 0.63 -2.26
N ALA A 358 -33.74 1.63 -2.35
CA ALA A 358 -33.12 2.22 -1.16
C ALA A 358 -34.18 2.78 -0.19
N GLY A 359 -35.28 3.32 -0.73
CA GLY A 359 -36.39 3.85 0.06
C GLY A 359 -37.27 2.79 0.75
N THR A 360 -37.14 1.50 0.41
CA THR A 360 -37.97 0.44 1.01
C THR A 360 -37.41 -0.09 2.32
N LEU A 361 -36.17 0.24 2.67
CA LEU A 361 -35.52 -0.23 3.91
C LEU A 361 -36.08 0.42 5.17
N SER A 362 -36.66 1.62 5.02
CA SER A 362 -37.18 2.39 6.13
C SER A 362 -38.24 1.60 6.90
N ALA A 363 -37.98 1.36 8.18
CA ALA A 363 -38.81 0.57 9.11
C ALA A 363 -38.77 -0.96 8.93
N THR A 364 -37.73 -1.51 8.28
CA THR A 364 -37.42 -2.94 8.31
C THR A 364 -36.66 -3.32 9.58
N ILE A 365 -36.76 -4.58 10.00
CA ILE A 365 -35.98 -5.12 11.13
C ILE A 365 -34.47 -5.05 10.83
N LEU A 366 -34.05 -5.31 9.59
CA LEU A 366 -32.64 -5.19 9.20
C LEU A 366 -32.06 -3.82 9.50
N GLN A 367 -32.79 -2.75 9.13
CA GLN A 367 -32.34 -1.40 9.41
C GLN A 367 -32.44 -1.06 10.90
N GLU A 368 -33.43 -1.59 11.63
CA GLU A 368 -33.55 -1.43 13.08
C GLU A 368 -32.32 -2.01 13.82
N ILE A 369 -31.78 -3.14 13.35
CA ILE A 369 -30.64 -3.80 14.00
C ILE A 369 -29.28 -3.47 13.37
N GLY A 370 -29.24 -2.62 12.34
CA GLY A 370 -28.01 -2.31 11.59
C GLY A 370 -27.45 -3.47 10.75
N ALA A 371 -28.24 -4.51 10.46
CA ALA A 371 -27.82 -5.62 9.62
C ALA A 371 -27.94 -5.34 8.11
N THR A 372 -28.04 -4.07 7.70
CA THR A 372 -28.07 -3.66 6.29
C THR A 372 -26.67 -3.71 5.67
N SER A 373 -26.64 -4.00 4.38
CA SER A 373 -25.45 -3.95 3.53
C SER A 373 -25.52 -2.76 2.56
N LYS A 374 -24.36 -2.30 2.07
CA LYS A 374 -24.27 -1.13 1.19
C LYS A 374 -25.07 -1.29 -0.12
N ASP A 375 -25.18 -2.51 -0.64
CA ASP A 375 -25.99 -2.82 -1.82
C ASP A 375 -27.47 -2.47 -1.62
N LEU A 376 -28.03 -2.80 -0.45
CA LEU A 376 -29.40 -2.43 -0.10
C LEU A 376 -29.54 -0.92 0.03
N GLU A 377 -28.65 -0.28 0.77
CA GLU A 377 -28.67 1.18 1.02
C GLU A 377 -28.61 1.98 -0.28
N GLN A 378 -27.90 1.47 -1.29
CA GLN A 378 -27.75 2.12 -2.59
C GLN A 378 -28.78 1.65 -3.63
N GLY A 379 -29.60 0.63 -3.31
CA GLY A 379 -30.64 0.10 -4.18
C GLY A 379 -30.13 -0.77 -5.34
N PHE A 380 -28.98 -1.44 -5.18
CA PHE A 380 -28.49 -2.42 -6.15
C PHE A 380 -29.35 -3.69 -6.15
N THR A 381 -29.30 -4.44 -7.24
CA THR A 381 -29.98 -5.73 -7.37
C THR A 381 -28.95 -6.86 -7.47
N ASN A 382 -29.39 -8.11 -7.27
CA ASN A 382 -28.54 -9.28 -7.50
C ASN A 382 -27.89 -9.29 -8.90
N ALA A 383 -28.54 -8.73 -9.92
CA ALA A 383 -28.01 -8.71 -11.28
C ALA A 383 -26.71 -7.89 -11.38
N TRP A 384 -26.56 -6.83 -10.57
CA TRP A 384 -25.29 -6.09 -10.50
C TRP A 384 -24.14 -6.98 -10.07
N TYR A 385 -24.34 -7.88 -9.10
CA TYR A 385 -23.26 -8.70 -8.53
C TYR A 385 -23.01 -10.01 -9.27
N THR A 386 -24.03 -10.53 -9.97
CA THR A 386 -23.98 -11.88 -10.56
C THR A 386 -23.93 -11.91 -12.08
N THR A 387 -23.98 -10.75 -12.75
CA THR A 387 -23.74 -10.67 -14.19
C THR A 387 -22.29 -11.03 -14.53
N MET A 388 -22.09 -11.73 -15.65
CA MET A 388 -20.76 -11.98 -16.22
C MET A 388 -20.24 -10.79 -17.06
N ASP A 389 -21.03 -9.75 -17.27
CA ASP A 389 -20.55 -8.49 -17.85
C ASP A 389 -19.71 -7.73 -16.81
N ARG A 390 -18.43 -8.09 -16.69
CA ARG A 390 -17.43 -7.47 -15.82
C ARG A 390 -16.07 -8.10 -16.05
N GLU A 391 -15.02 -7.41 -15.65
CA GLU A 391 -13.67 -7.96 -15.64
C GLU A 391 -12.87 -7.40 -14.46
N PRO A 392 -12.86 -8.11 -13.31
CA PRO A 392 -12.25 -7.60 -12.09
C PRO A 392 -10.72 -7.42 -12.13
N PHE A 393 -10.07 -8.00 -13.15
CA PHE A 393 -8.62 -8.03 -13.30
C PHE A 393 -8.12 -7.19 -14.48
N GLU A 394 -9.02 -6.47 -15.16
CA GLU A 394 -8.66 -5.47 -16.17
C GLU A 394 -8.94 -4.06 -15.65
N PRO A 395 -8.00 -3.12 -15.84
CA PRO A 395 -8.24 -1.73 -15.47
C PRO A 395 -9.25 -1.05 -16.39
N VAL A 396 -9.88 0.00 -15.85
CA VAL A 396 -10.62 0.98 -16.64
C VAL A 396 -9.74 2.20 -16.78
N LEU A 397 -9.48 2.60 -18.03
CA LEU A 397 -8.68 3.79 -18.34
C LEU A 397 -9.58 4.92 -18.84
N THR A 398 -9.27 6.14 -18.43
CA THR A 398 -9.87 7.35 -18.98
C THR A 398 -9.51 7.48 -20.48
N PRO A 399 -10.22 8.33 -21.25
CA PRO A 399 -9.82 8.63 -22.62
C PRO A 399 -8.41 9.23 -22.78
N GLY A 400 -7.83 9.74 -21.69
CA GLY A 400 -6.47 10.28 -21.62
C GLY A 400 -5.39 9.20 -21.51
N GLY A 401 -5.76 8.00 -21.06
CA GLY A 401 -4.84 6.90 -20.79
C GLY A 401 -4.62 6.62 -19.31
N ASP A 402 -5.05 7.52 -18.42
CA ASP A 402 -4.88 7.39 -16.96
C ASP A 402 -5.86 6.38 -16.36
N TYR A 403 -5.55 5.82 -15.20
CA TYR A 403 -6.48 4.99 -14.46
C TYR A 403 -7.76 5.76 -14.07
N GLU A 404 -8.92 5.23 -14.49
CA GLU A 404 -10.21 5.54 -13.85
C GLU A 404 -10.46 4.58 -12.68
N THR A 405 -10.06 3.31 -12.85
CA THR A 405 -10.04 2.29 -11.79
C THR A 405 -8.97 1.26 -12.15
N GLY A 406 -8.10 0.92 -11.21
CA GLY A 406 -7.08 -0.12 -11.37
C GLY A 406 -7.68 -1.53 -11.33
N PRO A 407 -6.88 -2.54 -11.73
CA PRO A 407 -7.26 -3.93 -11.52
C PRO A 407 -7.17 -4.26 -10.03
N ARG A 408 -7.92 -5.28 -9.59
CA ARG A 408 -7.83 -5.77 -8.20
C ARG A 408 -6.40 -6.11 -7.83
N TRP A 409 -6.03 -5.84 -6.57
CA TRP A 409 -4.74 -6.21 -5.98
C TRP A 409 -4.65 -7.74 -5.72
N ARG A 410 -4.56 -8.49 -6.83
CA ARG A 410 -4.64 -9.94 -6.91
C ARG A 410 -3.72 -10.43 -8.03
N LEU A 411 -3.26 -11.68 -7.94
CA LEU A 411 -2.69 -12.37 -9.10
C LEU A 411 -3.83 -12.71 -10.07
N LYS A 412 -3.64 -12.48 -11.38
CA LYS A 412 -4.66 -12.73 -12.40
C LYS A 412 -5.10 -14.22 -12.44
N PRO A 413 -6.39 -14.53 -12.20
CA PRO A 413 -6.92 -15.90 -12.17
C PRO A 413 -7.83 -16.21 -13.39
N ASP A 414 -8.22 -17.49 -13.55
CA ASP A 414 -9.20 -17.91 -14.56
C ASP A 414 -10.68 -17.64 -14.21
N LYS A 415 -10.98 -17.05 -13.04
CA LYS A 415 -12.34 -16.97 -12.46
C LYS A 415 -12.63 -15.62 -11.85
N TYR A 416 -13.92 -15.25 -11.79
CA TYR A 416 -14.38 -13.96 -11.27
C TYR A 416 -14.09 -13.69 -9.77
N GLY A 417 -14.35 -14.66 -8.88
CA GLY A 417 -14.14 -14.46 -7.43
C GLY A 417 -15.42 -14.45 -6.59
N GLN A 418 -15.51 -13.50 -5.66
CA GLN A 418 -16.35 -13.57 -4.45
C GLN A 418 -17.84 -13.85 -4.71
N ASP A 419 -18.48 -13.11 -5.62
CA ASP A 419 -19.92 -13.22 -5.93
C ASP A 419 -20.24 -14.15 -7.09
N LEU A 420 -19.23 -14.47 -7.90
CA LEU A 420 -19.28 -15.48 -8.96
C LEU A 420 -18.25 -16.59 -8.69
N PRO A 421 -18.36 -17.28 -7.54
CA PRO A 421 -17.35 -18.23 -7.11
C PRO A 421 -17.34 -19.44 -8.03
N SER A 422 -16.14 -19.84 -8.45
CA SER A 422 -15.92 -20.98 -9.36
C SER A 422 -16.44 -20.80 -10.80
N VAL A 423 -16.91 -19.61 -11.18
CA VAL A 423 -17.28 -19.29 -12.56
C VAL A 423 -16.03 -18.87 -13.32
N VAL A 424 -15.69 -19.63 -14.37
CA VAL A 424 -14.59 -19.31 -15.29
C VAL A 424 -14.97 -18.06 -16.08
N ILE A 425 -14.00 -17.18 -16.34
CA ILE A 425 -14.23 -15.98 -17.14
C ILE A 425 -14.26 -16.38 -18.63
N PRO A 426 -15.37 -16.16 -19.35
CA PRO A 426 -15.49 -16.48 -20.77
C PRO A 426 -14.79 -15.43 -21.65
N GLU A 427 -14.35 -15.83 -22.85
CA GLU A 427 -13.88 -14.89 -23.88
C GLU A 427 -14.99 -13.90 -24.28
N ASP A 428 -16.25 -14.35 -24.32
CA ASP A 428 -17.44 -13.51 -24.56
C ASP A 428 -18.50 -13.75 -23.46
N PRO A 429 -18.75 -12.77 -22.56
CA PRO A 429 -19.74 -12.91 -21.50
C PRO A 429 -21.21 -12.89 -21.97
N SER A 430 -21.45 -12.57 -23.26
CA SER A 430 -22.79 -12.64 -23.87
C SER A 430 -23.15 -14.04 -24.38
N ASP A 431 -22.18 -14.97 -24.44
CA ASP A 431 -22.42 -16.33 -24.90
C ASP A 431 -23.10 -17.21 -23.83
N PRO A 432 -23.95 -18.17 -24.26
CA PRO A 432 -24.70 -19.01 -23.34
C PRO A 432 -23.82 -20.03 -22.61
N LEU A 433 -24.00 -20.14 -21.28
CA LEU A 433 -23.37 -21.17 -20.45
C LEU A 433 -23.82 -22.61 -20.80
N PRO A 434 -22.98 -23.64 -20.57
CA PRO A 434 -21.67 -23.59 -19.93
C PRO A 434 -20.53 -23.29 -20.92
N ILE A 435 -19.50 -22.58 -20.44
CA ILE A 435 -18.23 -22.33 -21.12
C ILE A 435 -17.60 -23.66 -21.53
N GLN A 436 -17.31 -23.84 -22.82
CA GLN A 436 -16.60 -25.00 -23.34
C GLN A 436 -15.08 -24.78 -23.26
N ASN A 437 -14.32 -25.87 -23.35
CA ASN A 437 -12.87 -25.76 -23.43
C ASN A 437 -12.45 -25.02 -24.71
N GLY A 438 -11.57 -24.03 -24.54
CA GLY A 438 -11.14 -23.08 -25.55
C GLY A 438 -12.04 -21.85 -25.67
N GLU A 439 -13.06 -21.70 -24.81
CA GLU A 439 -13.89 -20.49 -24.70
C GLU A 439 -13.57 -19.71 -23.39
N GLU A 440 -12.62 -20.21 -22.58
CA GLU A 440 -12.05 -19.50 -21.45
C GLU A 440 -11.18 -18.31 -21.90
N LYS A 441 -11.31 -17.17 -21.22
CA LYS A 441 -10.50 -15.96 -21.48
C LYS A 441 -9.04 -16.15 -21.07
N TYR A 442 -8.80 -16.85 -19.95
CA TYR A 442 -7.47 -17.07 -19.37
C TYR A 442 -7.19 -18.57 -19.19
N GLU A 443 -6.05 -19.05 -19.70
CA GLU A 443 -5.62 -20.44 -19.53
C GLU A 443 -4.78 -20.58 -18.26
N VAL A 444 -5.25 -21.34 -17.27
CA VAL A 444 -4.51 -21.62 -16.03
C VAL A 444 -3.13 -22.18 -16.33
N GLY A 445 -2.09 -21.54 -15.77
CA GLY A 445 -0.69 -21.91 -15.97
C GLY A 445 -0.01 -21.24 -17.17
N ALA A 446 -0.73 -20.48 -18.00
CA ALA A 446 -0.10 -19.61 -18.99
C ALA A 446 0.63 -18.46 -18.29
N GLU A 447 1.77 -18.02 -18.85
CA GLU A 447 2.49 -16.85 -18.34
C GLU A 447 1.71 -15.56 -18.62
N THR A 448 1.75 -14.62 -17.68
CA THR A 448 1.09 -13.32 -17.74
C THR A 448 1.85 -12.29 -16.91
N GLN A 449 1.46 -11.03 -17.00
CA GLN A 449 1.90 -9.98 -16.10
C GLN A 449 0.68 -9.21 -15.61
N THR A 450 0.59 -9.01 -14.30
CA THR A 450 -0.41 -8.13 -13.68
C THR A 450 0.28 -6.85 -13.24
N VAL A 451 -0.34 -5.70 -13.54
CA VAL A 451 0.12 -4.38 -13.10
C VAL A 451 -0.96 -3.78 -12.22
N ILE A 452 -0.64 -3.52 -10.95
CA ILE A 452 -1.56 -2.86 -10.02
C ILE A 452 -1.15 -1.40 -9.83
N ASN A 453 -2.13 -0.50 -9.75
CA ASN A 453 -1.92 0.90 -9.37
C ASN A 453 -1.89 0.98 -7.84
N LEU A 454 -0.78 1.47 -7.28
CA LEU A 454 -0.56 1.60 -5.83
C LEU A 454 -1.22 2.87 -5.25
N LEU A 455 -1.67 3.79 -6.11
CA LEU A 455 -2.35 5.03 -5.74
C LEU A 455 -3.88 4.95 -5.87
N ASP A 456 -4.42 3.87 -6.45
CA ASP A 456 -5.86 3.67 -6.59
C ASP A 456 -6.49 3.37 -5.22
N TRP A 457 -7.25 4.30 -4.65
CA TRP A 457 -7.81 4.17 -3.30
C TRP A 457 -9.26 4.69 -3.24
N ALA A 458 -10.06 4.18 -2.30
CA ALA A 458 -11.45 4.62 -2.13
C ALA A 458 -11.59 6.10 -1.76
N THR A 459 -10.54 6.66 -1.16
CA THR A 459 -10.45 8.08 -0.81
C THR A 459 -9.46 8.77 -1.74
N PRO A 460 -9.66 10.06 -2.02
CA PRO A 460 -8.75 10.89 -2.82
C PRO A 460 -7.25 10.68 -2.65
N ILE A 461 -6.80 10.57 -1.39
CA ILE A 461 -5.38 10.51 -1.04
C ILE A 461 -5.04 9.13 -0.50
N SER A 462 -4.30 8.36 -1.29
CA SER A 462 -3.76 7.04 -0.93
C SER A 462 -2.74 7.16 0.22
N PRO A 463 -2.66 6.20 1.15
CA PRO A 463 -1.56 6.10 2.11
C PRO A 463 -0.17 6.11 1.43
N LEU A 464 -0.08 5.55 0.22
CA LEU A 464 1.16 5.47 -0.58
C LEU A 464 1.40 6.71 -1.46
N ALA A 465 0.58 7.77 -1.35
CA ALA A 465 0.77 9.00 -2.13
C ALA A 465 1.90 9.90 -1.59
N ILE A 466 2.51 9.55 -0.45
CA ILE A 466 3.64 10.28 0.14
C ILE A 466 4.71 9.30 0.65
N SER A 467 5.99 9.63 0.51
CA SER A 467 7.12 8.76 0.89
C SER A 467 7.04 8.22 2.32
N ALA A 468 6.49 8.99 3.26
CA ALA A 468 6.32 8.54 4.64
C ALA A 468 5.37 7.34 4.80
N GLY A 469 4.45 7.13 3.86
CA GLY A 469 3.57 5.95 3.84
C GLY A 469 4.29 4.65 3.48
N TRP A 470 5.38 4.74 2.71
CA TRP A 470 6.20 3.60 2.27
C TRP A 470 7.24 3.18 3.30
N GLN A 471 7.44 3.96 4.36
CA GLN A 471 8.40 3.67 5.44
C GLN A 471 7.68 3.46 6.77
N ASN A 472 6.36 3.26 6.71
CA ASN A 472 5.51 3.26 7.89
C ASN A 472 5.80 2.06 8.78
N ASN A 473 5.94 2.29 10.10
CA ASN A 473 6.18 1.24 11.08
C ASN A 473 7.43 0.38 10.81
N SER A 474 8.44 0.95 10.15
CA SER A 474 9.74 0.31 9.92
C SER A 474 10.34 -0.27 11.21
N GLY A 475 10.85 -1.51 11.11
CA GLY A 475 11.38 -2.28 12.22
C GLY A 475 10.35 -3.09 13.00
N THR A 476 9.08 -3.13 12.54
CA THR A 476 8.02 -3.92 13.15
C THR A 476 7.60 -5.08 12.25
N VAL A 477 6.59 -5.84 12.68
CA VAL A 477 5.97 -6.90 11.90
C VAL A 477 4.47 -6.65 11.88
N SER A 478 3.87 -6.71 10.70
CA SER A 478 2.43 -6.51 10.52
C SER A 478 1.61 -7.61 11.21
N GLY A 479 0.31 -7.37 11.41
CA GLY A 479 -0.60 -8.40 11.94
C GLY A 479 -0.69 -9.67 11.08
N ASN A 480 -0.28 -9.60 9.81
CA ASN A 480 -0.19 -10.74 8.90
C ASN A 480 1.23 -11.30 8.74
N GLY A 481 2.20 -10.86 9.55
CA GLY A 481 3.55 -11.41 9.54
C GLY A 481 4.45 -10.90 8.42
N LEU A 482 4.11 -9.78 7.77
CA LEU A 482 5.02 -9.05 6.87
C LEU A 482 6.03 -8.27 7.73
N ASN A 483 7.33 -8.41 7.49
CA ASN A 483 8.30 -7.54 8.13
C ASN A 483 8.22 -6.15 7.47
N MET A 484 8.11 -5.12 8.29
CA MET A 484 8.06 -3.74 7.83
C MET A 484 9.45 -3.13 7.95
N THR A 485 9.94 -2.49 6.90
CA THR A 485 11.29 -1.94 6.78
C THR A 485 11.25 -0.46 6.35
N ASP A 486 12.41 0.15 6.11
CA ASP A 486 12.51 1.48 5.49
C ASP A 486 12.38 1.43 3.96
N ASN A 487 12.18 0.24 3.40
CA ASN A 487 12.02 -0.06 1.98
C ASN A 487 10.55 -0.43 1.68
N PHE A 488 10.24 -0.72 0.42
CA PHE A 488 8.90 -1.12 0.02
C PHE A 488 8.70 -2.61 0.28
N ASP A 489 7.81 -2.94 1.20
CA ASP A 489 7.52 -4.31 1.57
C ASP A 489 6.22 -4.77 0.93
N VAL A 490 6.22 -5.95 0.29
CA VAL A 490 5.02 -6.50 -0.35
C VAL A 490 4.88 -7.99 -0.07
N ALA A 491 3.65 -8.38 0.28
CA ALA A 491 3.30 -9.77 0.49
C ALA A 491 2.42 -10.33 -0.64
N PHE A 492 2.68 -11.55 -1.07
CA PHE A 492 1.87 -12.31 -2.01
C PHE A 492 1.29 -13.52 -1.30
N TYR A 493 -0.04 -13.65 -1.33
CA TYR A 493 -0.73 -14.78 -0.71
C TYR A 493 -1.28 -15.69 -1.79
N VAL A 494 -0.72 -16.89 -1.91
CA VAL A 494 -1.27 -17.95 -2.76
C VAL A 494 -2.10 -18.86 -1.85
N LYS A 495 -3.41 -18.94 -2.10
CA LYS A 495 -4.37 -19.56 -1.17
C LYS A 495 -5.03 -20.79 -1.78
N GLY A 496 -5.01 -21.93 -1.12
CA GLY A 496 -5.72 -23.15 -1.54
C GLY A 496 -5.43 -23.67 -2.97
N ASP A 497 -4.40 -23.15 -3.64
CA ASP A 497 -4.07 -23.47 -5.03
C ASP A 497 -3.21 -24.72 -5.14
N ILE A 498 -3.90 -25.86 -5.24
CA ILE A 498 -3.24 -27.18 -5.34
C ILE A 498 -2.47 -27.31 -6.66
N LYS A 499 -2.91 -26.64 -7.73
CA LYS A 499 -2.15 -26.63 -8.98
C LYS A 499 -0.97 -25.68 -8.80
N PRO A 500 0.25 -26.06 -9.25
CA PRO A 500 1.39 -25.17 -9.13
C PRO A 500 1.18 -23.84 -9.86
N ALA A 501 1.46 -22.74 -9.18
CA ALA A 501 1.60 -21.40 -9.75
C ALA A 501 3.08 -20.99 -9.68
N THR A 502 3.55 -20.25 -10.68
CA THR A 502 4.92 -19.72 -10.73
C THR A 502 4.87 -18.21 -10.60
N LEU A 503 5.66 -17.66 -9.68
CA LEU A 503 5.96 -16.24 -9.58
C LEU A 503 7.40 -16.04 -10.06
N TYR A 504 7.61 -15.22 -11.08
CA TYR A 504 8.94 -15.03 -11.70
C TYR A 504 9.65 -13.83 -11.08
N SER A 505 9.03 -12.66 -11.20
CA SER A 505 9.58 -11.41 -10.70
C SER A 505 8.50 -10.39 -10.36
N THR A 506 8.86 -9.39 -9.59
CA THR A 506 8.04 -8.20 -9.36
C THR A 506 8.91 -6.94 -9.54
N GLU A 507 8.33 -5.88 -10.08
CA GLU A 507 9.01 -4.62 -10.39
C GLU A 507 8.17 -3.43 -9.93
N LEU A 508 8.76 -2.58 -9.09
CA LEU A 508 8.20 -1.29 -8.71
C LEU A 508 8.59 -0.26 -9.77
N VAL A 509 7.60 0.46 -10.28
CA VAL A 509 7.74 1.57 -11.23
C VAL A 509 7.15 2.81 -10.57
N MET A 510 7.96 3.85 -10.37
CA MET A 510 7.57 5.01 -9.57
C MET A 510 8.04 6.33 -10.18
N SER A 511 7.17 7.33 -10.10
CA SER A 511 7.51 8.75 -10.27
C SER A 511 7.09 9.55 -9.04
N TYR A 512 7.90 10.54 -8.68
CA TYR A 512 7.71 11.32 -7.46
C TYR A 512 8.36 12.70 -7.55
N GLU A 513 7.86 13.62 -6.72
CA GLU A 513 8.38 14.97 -6.61
C GLU A 513 8.57 15.36 -5.14
N ALA A 514 9.59 16.17 -4.84
CA ALA A 514 9.83 16.64 -3.48
C ALA A 514 8.74 17.62 -3.02
N VAL A 515 8.32 17.45 -1.76
CA VAL A 515 7.32 18.32 -1.13
C VAL A 515 8.02 19.41 -0.33
N GLU A 516 7.58 20.66 -0.48
CA GLU A 516 8.12 21.78 0.30
C GLU A 516 7.72 21.66 1.78
N ILE A 517 8.71 21.53 2.66
CA ILE A 517 8.53 21.55 4.11
C ILE A 517 8.58 22.99 4.60
N ASN A 518 7.44 23.49 5.09
CA ASN A 518 7.31 24.89 5.50
C ASN A 518 7.68 25.10 6.97
N ALA A 519 8.43 26.17 7.23
CA ALA A 519 8.85 26.55 8.57
C ALA A 519 7.65 26.81 9.51
N ALA A 520 7.88 26.69 10.82
CA ALA A 520 6.84 26.90 11.82
C ALA A 520 6.19 28.30 11.75
N GLY A 521 4.87 28.35 11.93
CA GLY A 521 4.10 29.59 12.03
C GLY A 521 3.90 30.35 10.72
N THR A 522 4.23 29.75 9.57
CA THR A 522 3.98 30.33 8.25
C THR A 522 2.55 30.07 7.79
N THR A 523 2.06 30.93 6.90
CA THR A 523 0.85 30.68 6.12
C THR A 523 1.26 29.95 4.84
N ILE A 524 0.59 28.83 4.57
CA ILE A 524 0.83 27.92 3.46
C ILE A 524 -0.44 27.92 2.62
N SER A 525 -0.31 28.14 1.32
CA SER A 525 -1.45 28.19 0.41
C SER A 525 -1.22 27.25 -0.76
N GLY A 526 -2.16 26.36 -1.00
CA GLY A 526 -2.24 25.55 -2.20
C GLY A 526 -2.80 26.33 -3.38
N THR A 527 -3.31 25.58 -4.34
CA THR A 527 -3.67 25.98 -5.68
C THR A 527 -5.15 25.69 -5.91
N ALA A 528 -5.53 25.26 -7.11
CA ALA A 528 -6.87 24.77 -7.40
C ALA A 528 -6.85 23.30 -7.83
N ASP A 529 -5.67 22.69 -7.78
CA ASP A 529 -5.39 21.28 -8.03
C ASP A 529 -5.04 20.64 -6.67
N SER A 530 -5.01 19.31 -6.58
CA SER A 530 -4.70 18.59 -5.34
C SER A 530 -3.27 18.85 -4.85
N ASP A 531 -3.12 19.38 -3.63
CA ASP A 531 -1.86 19.82 -3.05
C ASP A 531 -1.42 19.05 -1.80
N PHE A 532 -0.10 18.94 -1.61
CA PHE A 532 0.52 18.32 -0.43
C PHE A 532 1.19 19.43 0.38
N LEU A 533 0.52 19.89 1.43
CA LEU A 533 0.94 21.05 2.21
C LEU A 533 1.53 20.59 3.54
N VAL A 534 2.85 20.74 3.69
CA VAL A 534 3.59 20.26 4.87
C VAL A 534 4.04 21.43 5.74
N GLY A 535 3.55 21.48 6.98
CA GLY A 535 3.94 22.48 7.97
C GLY A 535 4.59 21.87 9.21
N VAL A 536 5.73 22.43 9.63
CA VAL A 536 6.50 21.92 10.77
C VAL A 536 5.81 22.15 12.11
N ASN A 537 5.12 23.28 12.32
CA ASN A 537 4.46 23.58 13.61
C ASN A 537 3.63 24.88 13.57
N GLY A 538 2.41 24.88 14.12
CA GLY A 538 1.59 26.09 14.30
C GLY A 538 1.29 26.87 13.02
N ASN A 539 1.24 26.17 11.89
CA ASN A 539 1.05 26.76 10.57
C ASN A 539 -0.41 27.13 10.32
N THR A 540 -0.65 28.02 9.36
CA THR A 540 -2.00 28.29 8.82
C THR A 540 -2.06 27.79 7.39
N PHE A 541 -3.00 26.91 7.10
CA PHE A 541 -3.17 26.28 5.80
C PHE A 541 -4.43 26.80 5.10
N ASN A 542 -4.31 27.01 3.79
CA ASN A 542 -5.42 27.18 2.86
C ASN A 542 -5.14 26.25 1.67
N GLY A 543 -5.91 25.18 1.51
CA GLY A 543 -5.73 24.21 0.42
C GLY A 543 -6.13 24.79 -0.93
N GLY A 544 -7.24 25.51 -0.94
CA GLY A 544 -7.83 26.06 -2.14
C GLY A 544 -8.96 25.16 -2.66
N ALA A 545 -8.82 24.63 -3.86
CA ALA A 545 -9.72 23.61 -4.39
C ALA A 545 -8.88 22.41 -4.80
N GLY A 546 -9.49 21.23 -4.88
CA GLY A 546 -8.75 20.01 -5.11
C GLY A 546 -8.89 19.09 -3.92
N GLU A 547 -8.11 18.02 -3.91
CA GLU A 547 -8.04 17.07 -2.80
C GLU A 547 -6.73 17.29 -2.05
N ASP A 548 -6.78 17.96 -0.90
CA ASP A 548 -5.58 18.47 -0.26
C ASP A 548 -5.14 17.61 0.94
N LEU A 549 -3.83 17.36 1.04
CA LEU A 549 -3.21 16.78 2.23
C LEU A 549 -2.56 17.88 3.08
N PHE A 550 -3.09 18.09 4.28
CA PHE A 550 -2.52 18.99 5.27
C PHE A 550 -1.68 18.22 6.29
N VAL A 551 -0.35 18.17 6.11
CA VAL A 551 0.54 17.52 7.09
C VAL A 551 0.83 18.48 8.24
N LEU A 552 0.38 18.08 9.43
CA LEU A 552 0.33 18.91 10.63
C LEU A 552 1.52 18.64 11.53
N SER A 553 2.20 19.71 11.96
CA SER A 553 3.26 19.67 12.99
C SER A 553 4.37 18.64 12.72
N TYR A 554 4.77 18.51 11.44
CA TYR A 554 5.76 17.52 11.03
C TYR A 554 7.09 17.75 11.77
N GLY A 555 7.59 16.71 12.45
CA GLY A 555 8.86 16.80 13.15
C GLY A 555 8.83 17.32 14.58
N VAL A 556 7.67 17.34 15.24
CA VAL A 556 7.55 17.68 16.67
C VAL A 556 7.21 16.42 17.46
N SER A 557 8.17 15.92 18.26
CA SER A 557 7.97 14.71 19.09
C SER A 557 6.76 14.82 20.01
N ALA A 558 5.93 13.78 20.07
CA ALA A 558 4.73 13.75 20.91
C ALA A 558 5.04 13.49 22.40
N GLU A 559 6.28 13.10 22.75
CA GLU A 559 6.68 12.90 24.15
C GLU A 559 6.94 14.21 24.94
N GLY A 560 6.60 15.38 24.38
CA GLY A 560 6.77 16.68 25.05
C GLY A 560 5.64 17.69 24.78
N PRO A 561 4.69 17.92 25.72
CA PRO A 561 3.54 18.83 25.53
C PRO A 561 3.87 20.35 25.61
N GLU A 562 5.13 20.76 25.47
CA GLU A 562 5.51 22.19 25.50
C GLU A 562 5.85 22.79 24.12
N THR A 563 5.95 21.98 23.06
CA THR A 563 6.43 22.46 21.74
C THR A 563 5.41 22.39 20.60
N VAL A 564 4.33 21.61 20.67
CA VAL A 564 3.29 21.62 19.62
C VAL A 564 2.44 22.89 19.75
N THR A 565 2.42 23.69 18.70
CA THR A 565 1.49 24.80 18.51
C THR A 565 0.46 24.33 17.49
N ALA A 566 -0.83 24.38 17.86
CA ALA A 566 -1.89 23.94 16.98
C ALA A 566 -1.89 24.72 15.66
N SER A 567 -1.95 24.00 14.54
CA SER A 567 -2.13 24.59 13.23
C SER A 567 -3.59 25.00 12.99
N VAL A 568 -3.83 25.86 12.01
CA VAL A 568 -5.17 26.25 11.58
C VAL A 568 -5.34 25.84 10.12
N VAL A 569 -6.44 25.16 9.79
CA VAL A 569 -6.82 24.85 8.40
C VAL A 569 -8.08 25.66 8.09
N GLU A 570 -7.99 26.59 7.14
CA GLU A 570 -9.02 27.60 6.89
C GLU A 570 -10.19 27.08 6.02
N ASP A 571 -9.97 26.02 5.22
CA ASP A 571 -10.89 25.59 4.16
C ASP A 571 -11.00 24.07 3.97
N PHE A 572 -10.76 23.28 5.03
CA PHE A 572 -10.88 21.82 4.98
C PHE A 572 -12.27 21.36 4.51
N GLU A 573 -12.33 20.58 3.42
CA GLU A 573 -13.54 19.99 2.85
C GLU A 573 -13.71 18.52 3.27
N VAL A 574 -14.77 18.23 4.01
CA VAL A 574 -15.06 16.88 4.53
C VAL A 574 -15.30 15.88 3.40
N GLY A 575 -14.56 14.78 3.42
CA GLY A 575 -14.65 13.71 2.43
C GLY A 575 -13.88 13.99 1.13
N VAL A 576 -13.17 15.11 1.07
CA VAL A 576 -12.29 15.50 -0.04
C VAL A 576 -10.85 15.60 0.45
N ASP A 577 -10.62 16.38 1.52
CA ASP A 577 -9.29 16.61 2.07
C ASP A 577 -8.89 15.60 3.15
N LYS A 578 -7.57 15.51 3.42
CA LYS A 578 -7.02 14.73 4.53
C LYS A 578 -6.07 15.51 5.42
N LEU A 579 -6.00 15.09 6.69
CA LEU A 579 -5.01 15.53 7.65
C LEU A 579 -3.88 14.50 7.78
N GLY A 580 -2.65 14.92 7.51
CA GLY A 580 -1.46 14.11 7.73
C GLY A 580 -0.93 14.23 9.17
N LEU A 581 -0.94 13.13 9.91
CA LEU A 581 -0.33 12.99 11.23
C LEU A 581 0.92 12.11 11.10
N ILE A 582 1.99 12.70 10.56
CA ILE A 582 3.20 11.99 10.18
C ILE A 582 4.28 12.14 11.27
N GLY A 583 4.81 11.02 11.74
CA GLY A 583 5.93 10.98 12.70
C GLY A 583 5.56 11.37 14.13
N PHE A 584 4.28 11.22 14.51
CA PHE A 584 3.85 11.41 15.90
C PHE A 584 4.16 10.15 16.71
N ASP A 585 5.09 10.23 17.66
CA ASP A 585 5.49 9.09 18.52
C ASP A 585 4.29 8.42 19.23
N ALA A 586 3.30 9.22 19.63
CA ALA A 586 2.08 8.70 20.29
C ALA A 586 1.24 7.80 19.36
N LEU A 587 1.40 7.96 18.05
CA LEU A 587 0.75 7.18 16.99
C LEU A 587 1.72 6.16 16.37
N ALA A 588 2.84 5.84 17.02
CA ALA A 588 3.64 4.69 16.62
C ALA A 588 2.82 3.41 16.68
N GLU A 589 2.99 2.54 15.68
CA GLU A 589 2.26 1.28 15.54
C GLU A 589 0.73 1.47 15.48
N PHE A 590 0.26 2.66 15.07
CA PHE A 590 -1.17 2.95 15.01
C PHE A 590 -1.87 1.99 14.06
N ASP A 591 -2.87 1.29 14.58
CA ASP A 591 -3.80 0.47 13.82
C ASP A 591 -5.19 1.14 13.84
N VAL A 592 -5.74 1.43 12.65
CA VAL A 592 -7.05 2.06 12.52
C VAL A 592 -8.18 1.15 12.99
N ASP A 593 -7.99 -0.16 12.91
CA ASP A 593 -8.99 -1.15 13.31
C ASP A 593 -9.04 -1.31 14.84
N GLU A 594 -7.95 -0.94 15.53
CA GLU A 594 -7.86 -0.96 16.99
C GLU A 594 -8.49 0.27 17.65
N LEU A 595 -9.53 0.04 18.46
CA LEU A 595 -10.24 1.12 19.15
C LEU A 595 -9.31 1.96 20.05
N ALA A 596 -8.39 1.30 20.75
CA ALA A 596 -7.46 1.97 21.65
C ALA A 596 -6.56 2.97 20.92
N ASP A 597 -6.25 2.68 19.66
CA ASP A 597 -5.47 3.56 18.80
C ASP A 597 -6.31 4.69 18.23
N ARG A 598 -7.50 4.41 17.70
CA ARG A 598 -8.45 5.48 17.28
C ARG A 598 -8.70 6.50 18.38
N GLN A 599 -8.83 6.06 19.64
CA GLN A 599 -9.03 6.94 20.80
C GLN A 599 -7.85 7.87 21.08
N LYS A 600 -6.65 7.64 20.52
CA LYS A 600 -5.51 8.57 20.60
C LYS A 600 -5.74 9.83 19.77
N ILE A 601 -6.65 9.81 18.79
CA ILE A 601 -7.03 10.98 18.00
C ILE A 601 -8.39 11.47 18.51
N GLN A 602 -8.39 12.59 19.23
CA GLN A 602 -9.63 13.16 19.80
C GLN A 602 -10.12 14.35 18.99
N GLN A 603 -11.44 14.42 18.85
CA GLN A 603 -12.12 15.51 18.17
C GLN A 603 -12.96 16.33 19.17
N GLY A 604 -12.97 17.64 18.95
CA GLY A 604 -13.70 18.61 19.77
C GLY A 604 -14.28 19.71 18.90
N ALA A 605 -15.09 20.58 19.51
CA ALA A 605 -15.60 21.77 18.83
C ALA A 605 -15.31 23.02 19.64
N SER A 606 -14.98 24.10 18.95
CA SER A 606 -14.77 25.44 19.52
C SER A 606 -15.52 26.48 18.70
N GLY A 607 -16.80 26.69 19.03
CA GLY A 607 -17.66 27.56 18.22
C GLY A 607 -18.08 26.83 16.95
N ASN A 608 -17.68 27.32 15.78
CA ASN A 608 -17.95 26.68 14.49
C ASN A 608 -16.79 25.79 14.03
N ASP A 609 -15.68 25.78 14.76
CA ASP A 609 -14.45 25.16 14.32
C ASP A 609 -14.29 23.78 14.97
N LEU A 610 -13.77 22.82 14.22
CA LEU A 610 -13.45 21.48 14.72
C LEU A 610 -12.01 21.48 15.24
N THR A 611 -11.77 20.91 16.41
CA THR A 611 -10.44 20.82 17.01
C THR A 611 -9.96 19.38 17.01
N ILE A 612 -8.73 19.15 16.56
CA ILE A 612 -8.09 17.83 16.52
C ILE A 612 -6.99 17.78 17.57
N SER A 613 -7.00 16.74 18.40
CA SER A 613 -5.96 16.48 19.39
C SER A 613 -5.36 15.08 19.20
N VAL A 614 -4.07 14.94 19.48
CA VAL A 614 -3.35 13.67 19.52
C VAL A 614 -2.88 13.45 20.95
N ASP A 615 -3.30 12.34 21.56
CA ASP A 615 -3.07 12.00 22.97
C ASP A 615 -3.33 13.18 23.94
N GLY A 616 -4.44 13.90 23.71
CA GLY A 616 -4.86 15.05 24.51
C GLY A 616 -4.14 16.36 24.21
N VAL A 617 -3.21 16.40 23.26
CA VAL A 617 -2.51 17.61 22.80
C VAL A 617 -3.20 18.17 21.56
N LEU A 618 -3.65 19.42 21.59
CA LEU A 618 -4.28 20.08 20.45
C LEU A 618 -3.27 20.28 19.32
N VAL A 619 -3.50 19.65 18.16
CA VAL A 619 -2.63 19.70 16.98
C VAL A 619 -3.18 20.58 15.87
N ALA A 620 -4.51 20.71 15.75
CA ALA A 620 -5.12 21.54 14.72
C ALA A 620 -6.50 22.09 15.12
N THR A 621 -6.86 23.21 14.49
CA THR A 621 -8.22 23.76 14.44
C THR A 621 -8.62 23.90 12.96
N LEU A 622 -9.74 23.28 12.57
CA LEU A 622 -10.31 23.36 11.23
C LEU A 622 -11.47 24.36 11.27
N GLU A 623 -11.34 25.49 10.58
CA GLU A 623 -12.33 26.56 10.63
C GLU A 623 -13.65 26.13 9.97
N GLY A 624 -14.77 26.38 10.63
CA GLY A 624 -16.11 26.09 10.08
C GLY A 624 -16.54 24.62 10.01
N VAL A 625 -15.61 23.66 10.06
CA VAL A 625 -15.89 22.22 9.88
C VAL A 625 -16.88 21.68 10.91
N ALA A 626 -16.83 22.13 12.17
CA ALA A 626 -17.80 21.66 13.17
C ALA A 626 -19.23 22.10 12.82
N ALA A 627 -19.40 23.28 12.20
CA ALA A 627 -20.71 23.72 11.72
C ALA A 627 -21.19 22.91 10.51
N ASP A 628 -20.28 22.48 9.63
CA ASP A 628 -20.60 21.67 8.45
C ASP A 628 -20.99 20.23 8.82
N LEU A 629 -20.30 19.65 9.82
CA LEU A 629 -20.67 18.37 10.43
C LEU A 629 -21.90 18.47 11.34
N GLY A 630 -22.28 19.68 11.76
CA GLY A 630 -23.41 19.92 12.66
C GLY A 630 -23.14 19.53 14.12
N VAL A 631 -21.88 19.43 14.52
CA VAL A 631 -21.46 18.99 15.86
C VAL A 631 -21.31 20.15 16.84
N SER A 632 -21.55 19.89 18.12
CA SER A 632 -21.38 20.89 19.19
C SER A 632 -20.78 20.27 20.44
N GLY A 633 -19.60 20.75 20.85
CA GLY A 633 -18.75 20.12 21.87
C GLY A 633 -17.77 21.09 22.54
N GLY A 634 -16.90 20.57 23.41
CA GLY A 634 -15.75 21.30 23.97
C GLY A 634 -14.46 21.07 23.17
N PRO A 635 -13.41 21.88 23.36
CA PRO A 635 -12.24 21.97 22.47
C PRO A 635 -11.18 20.85 22.60
N THR A 636 -11.32 19.91 23.54
CA THR A 636 -10.29 18.87 23.80
C THR A 636 -10.87 17.47 23.99
N ALA A 637 -12.16 17.33 23.70
CA ALA A 637 -13.00 16.12 23.67
C ALA A 637 -14.44 16.59 23.92
N GLY A 638 -15.34 16.28 23.00
CA GLY A 638 -16.75 16.62 23.14
C GLY A 638 -17.58 16.52 21.87
N VAL A 639 -16.98 16.01 20.78
CA VAL A 639 -17.73 15.43 19.67
C VAL A 639 -18.01 13.98 20.05
N ASP A 640 -19.27 13.56 19.94
CA ASP A 640 -19.64 12.18 20.22
C ASP A 640 -19.07 11.27 19.10
N PRO A 641 -18.75 9.99 19.40
CA PRO A 641 -18.31 9.03 18.40
C PRO A 641 -19.20 9.04 17.15
N GLY A 642 -18.61 8.88 15.95
CA GLY A 642 -19.34 8.90 14.67
C GLY A 642 -19.86 10.26 14.17
N GLU A 643 -19.90 11.30 15.01
CA GLU A 643 -20.36 12.63 14.58
C GLU A 643 -19.23 13.49 13.97
N GLY A 644 -17.97 13.15 14.29
CA GLY A 644 -16.79 13.85 13.81
C GLY A 644 -16.34 13.41 12.42
N LEU A 645 -15.11 13.77 12.07
CA LEU A 645 -14.41 13.21 10.92
C LEU A 645 -14.17 11.71 11.11
N ASP A 646 -14.40 10.93 10.05
CA ASP A 646 -14.01 9.52 10.04
C ASP A 646 -12.49 9.40 10.01
N ILE A 647 -11.93 8.57 10.91
CA ILE A 647 -10.47 8.46 11.08
C ILE A 647 -9.82 7.86 9.83
N GLY A 648 -10.38 6.79 9.26
CA GLY A 648 -9.82 6.13 8.08
C GLY A 648 -9.96 6.96 6.79
N ALA A 649 -11.02 7.76 6.69
CA ALA A 649 -11.30 8.57 5.52
C ALA A 649 -10.59 9.94 5.54
N SER A 650 -10.44 10.55 6.72
CA SER A 650 -10.02 11.96 6.82
C SER A 650 -8.59 12.14 7.31
N PHE A 651 -7.90 11.07 7.71
CA PHE A 651 -6.54 11.13 8.24
C PHE A 651 -5.61 10.21 7.46
N LEU A 652 -4.37 10.66 7.29
CA LEU A 652 -3.23 9.86 6.88
C LEU A 652 -2.28 9.80 8.07
N ILE A 653 -2.08 8.60 8.63
CA ILE A 653 -1.31 8.39 9.85
C ILE A 653 -0.16 7.48 9.49
N THR A 654 1.06 7.99 9.60
CA THR A 654 2.28 7.24 9.26
C THR A 654 3.39 7.59 10.23
N ASN A 655 4.23 6.61 10.55
CA ASN A 655 5.40 6.81 11.40
C ASN A 655 6.66 6.25 10.73
N PRO A 656 7.38 7.06 9.93
CA PRO A 656 8.53 6.63 9.12
C PRO A 656 9.83 6.35 9.90
N GLY A 657 9.75 5.80 11.12
CA GLY A 657 10.91 5.50 11.99
C GLY A 657 11.54 6.75 12.66
N GLU A 658 12.41 6.54 13.66
CA GLU A 658 12.99 7.62 14.49
C GLU A 658 13.74 8.68 13.64
N SER A 659 13.13 9.85 13.46
CA SER A 659 13.84 11.08 13.11
C SER A 659 14.29 11.75 14.41
N THR A 660 15.59 11.73 14.72
CA THR A 660 16.07 12.39 15.94
C THR A 660 16.00 13.92 15.77
N VAL A 661 14.88 14.51 16.20
CA VAL A 661 14.69 15.97 16.19
C VAL A 661 15.70 16.61 17.16
N ASN A 662 16.52 17.54 16.66
CA ASN A 662 17.28 18.45 17.52
C ASN A 662 16.39 19.69 17.83
N PRO A 663 15.88 19.86 19.06
CA PRO A 663 14.98 20.97 19.41
C PRO A 663 15.68 22.34 19.47
N ASN A 664 16.95 22.44 19.05
CA ASN A 664 17.69 23.67 19.00
C ASN A 664 18.59 23.70 17.74
N PRO A 665 18.09 24.23 16.60
CA PRO A 665 18.83 24.21 15.36
C PRO A 665 20.11 25.05 15.50
N ASP A 666 21.25 24.50 15.07
CA ASP A 666 22.36 25.32 14.57
C ASP A 666 21.83 26.12 13.36
N PRO A 667 22.47 27.21 12.88
CA PRO A 667 21.85 28.09 11.89
C PRO A 667 21.28 27.28 10.72
N ALA A 668 19.96 27.41 10.53
CA ALA A 668 19.18 26.52 9.69
C ALA A 668 19.76 26.43 8.27
N PRO A 669 19.78 25.23 7.66
CA PRO A 669 19.97 25.10 6.24
C PRO A 669 18.89 25.92 5.54
N VAL A 670 19.34 26.72 4.60
CA VAL A 670 18.52 27.40 3.61
C VAL A 670 18.42 26.43 2.45
N THR A 671 17.35 25.62 2.46
CA THR A 671 17.02 24.67 1.41
C THR A 671 16.34 25.37 0.25
N THR A 672 16.67 24.98 -0.97
CA THR A 672 15.96 25.39 -2.18
C THR A 672 15.63 24.15 -2.97
N VAL A 673 14.33 23.86 -3.11
CA VAL A 673 13.81 22.87 -4.04
C VAL A 673 13.67 23.55 -5.40
N LEU A 674 14.26 22.95 -6.42
CA LEU A 674 14.21 23.43 -7.79
C LEU A 674 13.02 22.78 -8.52
N ASN A 675 12.49 23.48 -9.52
CA ASN A 675 11.39 22.95 -10.33
C ASN A 675 11.96 22.08 -11.44
N SER A 676 11.10 21.31 -12.12
CA SER A 676 11.48 20.37 -13.19
C SER A 676 12.04 20.99 -14.49
N GLY A 677 12.45 22.25 -14.46
CA GLY A 677 13.00 22.97 -15.60
C GLY A 677 14.43 23.45 -15.34
N ASN A 678 15.22 23.52 -16.41
CA ASN A 678 16.64 23.90 -16.34
C ASN A 678 16.89 25.22 -15.60
N SER A 679 17.70 25.12 -14.55
CA SER A 679 18.15 26.18 -13.65
C SER A 679 19.64 26.46 -13.83
N ASN A 680 20.02 27.70 -13.54
CA ASN A 680 21.42 28.14 -13.55
C ASN A 680 21.74 28.74 -12.17
N ILE A 681 22.50 27.99 -11.39
CA ILE A 681 22.68 28.21 -9.96
C ILE A 681 24.11 28.61 -9.67
N ASN A 682 24.25 29.67 -8.88
CA ASN A 682 25.53 30.08 -8.33
C ASN A 682 25.62 29.62 -6.89
N VAL A 683 26.54 28.69 -6.61
CA VAL A 683 26.69 28.08 -5.29
C VAL A 683 27.72 28.87 -4.50
N ASP A 684 27.26 29.77 -3.62
CA ASP A 684 28.10 30.58 -2.73
C ASP A 684 27.92 30.25 -1.24
N GLY A 685 27.06 29.28 -0.90
CA GLY A 685 26.77 28.88 0.47
C GLY A 685 25.80 29.81 1.20
N THR A 686 25.12 30.73 0.49
CA THR A 686 23.96 31.45 1.05
C THR A 686 22.72 30.56 1.12
N THR A 687 22.48 29.79 0.05
CA THR A 687 21.73 28.54 0.05
C THR A 687 22.73 27.41 0.22
N ASN A 688 22.44 26.50 1.14
CA ASN A 688 23.35 25.40 1.48
C ASN A 688 22.72 24.01 1.32
N VAL A 689 21.47 23.93 0.86
CA VAL A 689 20.89 22.68 0.36
C VAL A 689 20.14 22.98 -0.93
N PHE A 690 20.47 22.29 -2.01
CA PHE A 690 19.75 22.30 -3.27
C PHE A 690 19.19 20.88 -3.50
N LEU A 691 17.89 20.80 -3.75
CA LEU A 691 17.22 19.57 -4.15
C LEU A 691 16.63 19.82 -5.53
N ASP A 692 17.05 19.05 -6.52
CA ASP A 692 16.56 19.12 -7.89
C ASP A 692 16.28 17.71 -8.40
N PHE A 693 15.16 17.56 -9.08
CA PHE A 693 14.70 16.26 -9.59
C PHE A 693 14.13 16.39 -11.01
N GLY A 694 14.48 17.47 -11.72
CA GLY A 694 14.01 17.67 -13.08
C GLY A 694 14.76 18.78 -13.82
N GLY A 695 15.40 18.46 -14.94
CA GLY A 695 16.01 19.47 -15.80
C GLY A 695 17.37 19.09 -16.39
N GLN A 696 18.07 20.08 -16.93
CA GLN A 696 19.51 19.96 -17.17
C GLN A 696 20.13 21.20 -16.59
N ASP A 697 20.57 21.06 -15.34
CA ASP A 697 20.84 22.17 -14.46
C ASP A 697 22.31 22.55 -14.55
N THR A 698 22.65 23.72 -14.06
CA THR A 698 24.05 24.17 -14.03
C THR A 698 24.37 24.72 -12.67
N TYR A 699 25.12 23.96 -11.88
CA TYR A 699 25.63 24.34 -10.58
C TYR A 699 27.03 24.90 -10.75
N THR A 700 27.17 26.22 -10.62
CA THR A 700 28.47 26.88 -10.67
C THR A 700 28.98 27.17 -9.27
N ILE A 701 30.01 26.42 -8.85
CA ILE A 701 30.60 26.57 -7.52
C ILE A 701 31.45 27.84 -7.48
N LEU A 702 31.15 28.74 -6.55
CA LEU A 702 31.83 30.02 -6.45
C LEU A 702 32.95 29.98 -5.42
N ASN A 703 34.06 30.67 -5.73
CA ASN A 703 35.16 30.86 -4.77
C ASN A 703 34.78 31.75 -3.57
N SER A 704 33.54 32.23 -3.49
CA SER A 704 32.97 32.90 -2.32
C SER A 704 32.23 31.95 -1.38
N LEU A 705 32.27 30.63 -1.63
CA LEU A 705 31.63 29.60 -0.79
C LEU A 705 31.89 29.87 0.69
N SER A 706 30.80 30.09 1.44
CA SER A 706 30.84 30.53 2.84
C SER A 706 30.28 29.54 3.86
N ALA A 707 29.72 28.43 3.40
CA ALA A 707 29.16 27.35 4.21
C ALA A 707 29.27 26.03 3.43
N ASP A 708 29.13 24.90 4.14
CA ASP A 708 28.96 23.60 3.50
C ASP A 708 27.68 23.63 2.66
N VAL A 709 27.66 22.93 1.52
CA VAL A 709 26.52 22.89 0.60
C VAL A 709 26.26 21.44 0.20
N THR A 710 25.01 21.01 0.26
CA THR A 710 24.54 19.76 -0.36
C THR A 710 23.77 20.07 -1.62
N ILE A 711 24.03 19.33 -2.69
CA ILE A 711 23.27 19.35 -3.94
C ILE A 711 22.86 17.91 -4.20
N THR A 712 21.55 17.67 -4.26
CA THR A 712 20.98 16.38 -4.67
C THR A 712 20.32 16.58 -6.02
N ASP A 713 20.77 15.86 -7.03
CA ASP A 713 20.25 15.91 -8.40
C ASP A 713 20.44 14.56 -9.10
N ASN A 714 19.39 14.02 -9.72
CA ASN A 714 19.45 12.74 -10.42
C ASN A 714 19.47 12.89 -11.94
N ASP A 715 19.31 14.10 -12.46
CA ASP A 715 19.19 14.39 -13.87
C ASP A 715 20.52 14.80 -14.52
N PRO A 716 20.62 14.76 -15.87
CA PRO A 716 21.81 15.19 -16.58
C PRO A 716 22.15 16.67 -16.36
N SER A 717 23.01 16.96 -15.39
CA SER A 717 23.34 18.33 -14.96
C SER A 717 24.82 18.68 -15.13
N ILE A 718 25.12 19.98 -15.14
CA ILE A 718 26.48 20.52 -15.30
C ILE A 718 27.01 20.98 -13.94
N ILE A 719 28.11 20.39 -13.48
CA ILE A 719 28.86 20.84 -12.31
C ILE A 719 30.06 21.67 -12.77
N ASN A 720 29.94 22.99 -12.69
CA ASN A 720 30.96 23.91 -13.15
C ASN A 720 31.89 24.32 -11.99
N LEU A 721 33.17 23.99 -12.14
CA LEU A 721 34.28 24.40 -11.26
C LEU A 721 35.13 25.47 -11.98
N PRO A 722 34.90 26.76 -11.71
CA PRO A 722 35.56 27.84 -12.45
C PRO A 722 37.06 27.90 -12.25
N THR A 723 37.79 28.49 -13.21
CA THR A 723 39.24 28.69 -13.09
C THR A 723 39.60 29.40 -11.78
N GLY A 724 40.62 28.86 -11.11
CA GLY A 724 41.19 29.43 -9.90
C GLY A 724 40.49 28.99 -8.62
N ILE A 725 39.41 28.21 -8.71
CA ILE A 725 38.83 27.55 -7.53
C ILE A 725 39.84 26.54 -6.99
N ILE A 726 40.04 26.53 -5.68
CA ILE A 726 40.99 25.64 -5.01
C ILE A 726 40.19 24.56 -4.30
N VAL A 727 40.30 23.34 -4.80
CA VAL A 727 39.78 22.15 -4.11
C VAL A 727 40.90 21.63 -3.21
N SER A 728 40.71 21.70 -1.89
CA SER A 728 41.72 21.28 -0.91
C SER A 728 41.65 19.79 -0.59
N GLU A 729 40.45 19.21 -0.67
CA GLU A 729 40.16 17.79 -0.45
C GLU A 729 39.01 17.38 -1.39
N ALA A 730 39.02 16.11 -1.82
CA ALA A 730 37.92 15.55 -2.58
C ALA A 730 37.77 14.06 -2.27
N LEU A 731 36.52 13.60 -2.12
CA LEU A 731 36.15 12.21 -1.86
C LEU A 731 35.18 11.75 -2.94
N PHE A 732 35.43 10.57 -3.52
CA PHE A 732 34.60 9.99 -4.58
C PHE A 732 33.86 8.75 -4.05
N LEU A 733 32.55 8.75 -4.22
CA LEU A 733 31.64 7.65 -3.91
C LEU A 733 31.04 7.09 -5.20
N ALA A 734 30.33 5.97 -5.11
CA ALA A 734 29.68 5.36 -6.27
C ALA A 734 28.51 6.22 -6.80
N ASP A 735 27.91 6.98 -5.91
CA ASP A 735 26.63 7.73 -5.95
C ASP A 735 26.81 9.23 -5.62
N GLY A 736 28.05 9.69 -5.44
CA GLY A 736 28.28 11.09 -5.10
C GLY A 736 29.75 11.50 -5.04
N VAL A 737 29.98 12.80 -4.91
CA VAL A 737 31.32 13.38 -4.75
C VAL A 737 31.31 14.54 -3.78
N GLU A 738 32.35 14.61 -2.96
CA GLU A 738 32.59 15.74 -2.06
C GLU A 738 33.79 16.56 -2.53
N PHE A 739 33.66 17.88 -2.55
CA PHE A 739 34.74 18.83 -2.77
C PHE A 739 34.87 19.79 -1.59
N THR A 740 36.04 19.87 -0.97
CA THR A 740 36.30 20.90 0.03
C THR A 740 36.90 22.13 -0.64
N ILE A 741 36.21 23.27 -0.54
CA ILE A 741 36.57 24.56 -1.12
C ILE A 741 36.42 25.63 -0.03
N ASN A 742 37.48 26.43 0.20
CA ASN A 742 37.52 27.43 1.28
C ASN A 742 37.18 26.88 2.68
N ASP A 743 37.64 25.68 3.01
CA ASP A 743 37.33 24.96 4.27
C ASP A 743 35.84 24.59 4.45
N ASN A 744 35.03 24.66 3.39
CA ASN A 744 33.64 24.18 3.38
C ASN A 744 33.48 23.04 2.36
N THR A 745 32.60 22.09 2.64
CA THR A 745 32.34 20.93 1.78
C THR A 745 31.16 21.19 0.86
N VAL A 746 31.33 20.93 -0.43
CA VAL A 746 30.24 20.75 -1.39
C VAL A 746 30.03 19.27 -1.58
N THR A 747 28.88 18.75 -1.17
CA THR A 747 28.46 17.36 -1.34
C THR A 747 27.48 17.28 -2.49
N LEU A 748 27.78 16.44 -3.48
CA LEU A 748 26.93 16.13 -4.62
C LEU A 748 26.42 14.70 -4.46
N LEU A 749 25.10 14.51 -4.44
CA LEU A 749 24.40 13.22 -4.28
C LEU A 749 23.47 12.98 -5.48
N GLY A 750 23.34 11.72 -5.91
CA GLY A 750 22.40 11.31 -6.97
C GLY A 750 23.02 10.32 -7.96
N ASP A 751 22.83 10.53 -9.26
CA ASP A 751 23.57 9.80 -10.32
C ASP A 751 24.74 10.65 -10.85
N PRO A 752 25.92 10.65 -10.21
CA PRO A 752 27.04 11.45 -10.68
C PRO A 752 27.53 11.04 -12.07
N ALA A 753 27.15 9.86 -12.60
CA ALA A 753 27.47 9.47 -13.97
C ALA A 753 26.64 10.22 -15.02
N SER A 754 25.47 10.77 -14.65
CA SER A 754 24.66 11.64 -15.49
C SER A 754 25.24 13.07 -15.57
N PHE A 755 26.08 13.46 -14.59
CA PHE A 755 26.66 14.80 -14.53
C PHE A 755 27.83 15.04 -15.50
N GLU A 756 27.87 16.25 -16.04
CA GLU A 756 29.00 16.81 -16.78
C GLU A 756 29.81 17.76 -15.87
N PHE A 757 31.03 17.36 -15.51
CA PHE A 757 31.92 18.20 -14.71
C PHE A 757 32.75 19.11 -15.61
N VAL A 758 32.65 20.42 -15.42
CA VAL A 758 33.37 21.39 -16.25
C VAL A 758 34.45 22.11 -15.46
N PHE A 759 35.71 21.85 -15.82
CA PHE A 759 36.87 22.45 -15.17
C PHE A 759 37.38 23.66 -15.95
N GLY A 760 37.59 24.77 -15.26
CA GLY A 760 38.13 25.99 -15.86
C GLY A 760 37.07 26.80 -16.63
N GLY A 761 35.78 26.56 -16.34
CA GLY A 761 34.69 27.40 -16.82
C GLY A 761 34.71 28.79 -16.18
N THR A 762 33.72 29.61 -16.51
CA THR A 762 33.51 30.90 -15.83
C THR A 762 32.17 30.92 -15.09
N PRO A 763 31.98 31.80 -14.09
CA PRO A 763 30.71 31.95 -13.37
C PRO A 763 29.47 32.27 -14.22
N ILE A 764 29.64 32.58 -15.51
CA ILE A 764 28.55 32.97 -16.42
C ILE A 764 28.58 32.20 -17.74
N ASP A 765 29.55 31.31 -17.93
CA ASP A 765 29.75 30.54 -19.15
C ASP A 765 30.53 29.26 -18.78
N PRO A 766 29.83 28.16 -18.44
CA PRO A 766 30.47 26.88 -18.16
C PRO A 766 31.18 26.34 -19.41
N MET A 767 30.64 26.59 -20.62
CA MET A 767 31.22 26.08 -21.88
C MET A 767 32.61 26.63 -22.21
N ALA A 768 33.09 27.64 -21.47
CA ALA A 768 34.46 28.12 -21.58
C ALA A 768 35.50 27.12 -21.02
N GLY A 769 35.07 26.17 -20.19
CA GLY A 769 35.93 25.17 -19.55
C GLY A 769 36.09 23.87 -20.34
N THR A 770 36.73 22.90 -19.71
CA THR A 770 36.91 21.54 -20.22
C THR A 770 35.96 20.59 -19.52
N SER A 771 35.09 19.97 -20.32
CA SER A 771 34.14 18.94 -19.89
C SER A 771 34.84 17.63 -19.55
N GLN A 772 34.39 17.00 -18.47
CA GLN A 772 34.84 15.71 -17.98
C GLN A 772 33.63 14.89 -17.49
N SER A 773 33.63 13.60 -17.82
CA SER A 773 32.75 12.63 -17.17
C SER A 773 33.14 12.44 -15.70
N TYR A 774 32.28 11.78 -14.91
CA TYR A 774 32.59 11.48 -13.53
C TYR A 774 33.86 10.62 -13.36
N THR A 775 34.07 9.65 -14.26
CA THR A 775 35.29 8.84 -14.28
C THR A 775 36.54 9.68 -14.60
N GLU A 776 36.46 10.57 -15.59
CA GLU A 776 37.57 11.47 -15.95
C GLU A 776 37.87 12.47 -14.81
N THR A 777 36.84 12.89 -14.09
CA THR A 777 36.94 13.75 -12.90
C THR A 777 37.71 13.04 -11.79
N ALA A 778 37.35 11.80 -11.45
CA ALA A 778 38.08 10.98 -10.48
C ALA A 778 39.56 10.79 -10.88
N ASP A 779 39.81 10.49 -12.16
CA ASP A 779 41.16 10.36 -12.71
C ASP A 779 41.97 11.66 -12.60
N ALA A 780 41.35 12.83 -12.83
CA ALA A 780 41.99 14.14 -12.69
C ALA A 780 42.43 14.44 -11.24
N PHE A 781 41.65 13.97 -10.26
CA PHE A 781 41.98 14.01 -8.83
C PHE A 781 42.90 12.86 -8.38
N GLY A 782 43.33 12.00 -9.31
CA GLY A 782 44.29 10.92 -9.08
C GLY A 782 43.71 9.76 -8.25
N THR A 783 42.42 9.47 -8.42
CA THR A 783 41.71 8.40 -7.73
C THR A 783 40.79 7.62 -8.69
N ILE A 784 40.03 6.65 -8.19
CA ILE A 784 39.02 5.89 -8.94
C ILE A 784 37.69 5.90 -8.18
N ILE A 785 36.59 5.69 -8.91
CA ILE A 785 35.26 5.55 -8.32
C ILE A 785 35.18 4.17 -7.62
N PRO A 786 34.78 4.09 -6.35
CA PRO A 786 34.57 2.81 -5.66
C PRO A 786 33.38 2.03 -6.25
N ALA A 787 33.33 0.72 -6.04
CA ALA A 787 32.13 -0.05 -6.40
C ALA A 787 30.95 0.31 -5.45
N PRO A 788 29.69 0.12 -5.88
CA PRO A 788 28.54 0.31 -4.99
C PRO A 788 28.71 -0.44 -3.66
N GLY A 789 28.47 0.25 -2.54
CA GLY A 789 28.64 -0.27 -1.18
C GLY A 789 30.08 -0.31 -0.64
N GLU A 790 31.10 0.08 -1.42
CA GLU A 790 32.46 0.27 -0.91
C GLU A 790 32.68 1.69 -0.34
N ALA A 791 33.68 1.83 0.54
CA ALA A 791 34.00 3.12 1.14
C ALA A 791 34.53 4.14 0.13
N ALA A 792 34.30 5.43 0.40
CA ALA A 792 34.74 6.54 -0.45
C ALA A 792 36.27 6.54 -0.69
N ASN A 793 36.67 6.84 -1.93
CA ASN A 793 38.07 6.96 -2.31
C ASN A 793 38.52 8.42 -2.28
N ALA A 794 39.56 8.71 -1.47
CA ALA A 794 40.12 10.05 -1.37
C ALA A 794 41.02 10.42 -2.57
N ALA A 795 40.94 11.67 -3.00
CA ALA A 795 41.82 12.24 -4.03
C ALA A 795 43.30 12.24 -3.61
N THR A 796 44.20 11.96 -4.55
CA THR A 796 45.65 12.03 -4.32
C THR A 796 46.29 13.30 -4.92
N ILE A 797 45.53 14.01 -5.77
CA ILE A 797 45.87 15.29 -6.41
C ILE A 797 44.76 16.28 -6.06
N THR A 798 45.09 17.37 -5.38
CA THR A 798 44.17 18.47 -5.06
C THR A 798 44.88 19.81 -5.32
N GLY A 799 44.14 20.88 -5.61
CA GLY A 799 44.76 22.15 -5.98
C GLY A 799 43.84 23.09 -6.75
N ALA A 800 44.43 24.09 -7.40
CA ALA A 800 43.69 25.08 -8.16
C ALA A 800 43.31 24.55 -9.54
N ILE A 801 42.03 24.63 -9.90
CA ILE A 801 41.55 24.31 -11.26
C ILE A 801 42.05 25.36 -12.24
N GLN A 802 42.57 24.93 -13.38
CA GLN A 802 43.17 25.77 -14.41
C GLN A 802 42.25 25.96 -15.62
N ASP A 803 42.50 27.01 -16.41
CA ASP A 803 41.77 27.31 -17.66
C ASP A 803 41.84 26.18 -18.70
N ASP A 804 42.83 25.28 -18.60
CA ASP A 804 43.03 24.16 -19.51
C ASP A 804 42.43 22.83 -19.01
N GLY A 805 41.61 22.89 -17.94
CA GLY A 805 40.95 21.74 -17.36
C GLY A 805 41.83 20.91 -16.42
N THR A 806 43.07 21.34 -16.14
CA THR A 806 43.98 20.63 -15.23
C THR A 806 43.90 21.14 -13.79
N ILE A 807 44.41 20.35 -12.84
CA ILE A 807 44.52 20.73 -11.42
C ILE A 807 46.00 21.03 -11.12
N ASP A 808 46.31 22.27 -10.70
CA ASP A 808 47.65 22.68 -10.26
C ASP A 808 47.91 22.20 -8.82
N GLY A 809 48.04 20.87 -8.68
CA GLY A 809 48.14 20.19 -7.40
C GLY A 809 49.52 19.61 -7.09
N THR A 810 49.93 19.74 -5.83
CA THR A 810 51.01 18.93 -5.22
C THR A 810 50.44 17.61 -4.74
N ALA A 811 51.09 16.48 -5.07
CA ALA A 811 50.75 15.17 -4.52
C ALA A 811 50.59 15.23 -2.99
N ALA A 812 49.46 14.75 -2.47
CA ALA A 812 49.17 14.76 -1.04
C ALA A 812 50.32 14.13 -0.24
N LEU A 813 50.86 14.87 0.74
CA LEU A 813 52.04 14.54 1.54
C LEU A 813 51.78 13.44 2.60
N ALA A 814 50.91 12.47 2.31
CA ALA A 814 50.52 11.40 3.23
C ALA A 814 50.62 10.01 2.57
N SER A 815 51.85 9.48 2.45
CA SER A 815 52.16 8.02 2.46
C SER A 815 53.67 7.73 2.25
N LEU A 816 54.48 8.69 1.78
CA LEU A 816 55.93 8.50 1.67
C LEU A 816 56.62 8.74 3.03
N ILE A 817 56.44 7.83 4.00
CA ILE A 817 57.38 7.39 5.07
C ILE A 817 56.54 6.57 6.07
N GLY A 818 56.71 5.24 6.06
CA GLY A 818 56.01 4.39 7.02
C GLY A 818 56.39 2.91 7.06
N ILE A 819 57.36 2.41 6.28
CA ILE A 819 57.85 1.03 6.44
C ILE A 819 59.38 0.99 6.33
N SER A 820 60.04 0.87 7.49
CA SER A 820 61.41 0.34 7.56
C SER A 820 61.34 -1.18 7.61
N VAL A 821 61.44 -1.86 6.47
CA VAL A 821 61.80 -3.28 6.46
C VAL A 821 63.32 -3.38 6.43
N SER A 822 63.92 -3.97 7.47
CA SER A 822 65.30 -4.46 7.41
C SER A 822 65.40 -5.62 6.40
N PRO A 823 66.55 -5.78 5.73
CA PRO A 823 66.70 -6.76 4.66
C PRO A 823 66.72 -8.18 5.21
N ILE A 824 66.00 -9.09 4.56
CA ILE A 824 66.14 -10.53 4.76
C ILE A 824 67.49 -10.95 4.17
N GLU A 825 68.45 -11.27 5.04
CA GLU A 825 69.60 -12.08 4.67
C GLU A 825 69.15 -13.52 4.45
N ASN A 826 69.49 -14.06 3.29
CA ASN A 826 69.54 -15.49 3.01
C ASN A 826 70.53 -16.16 3.96
N ASP A 827 70.07 -17.11 4.76
CA ASP A 827 70.93 -18.21 5.20
C ASP A 827 70.13 -19.50 5.41
N ILE A 828 70.19 -20.38 4.40
CA ILE A 828 69.98 -21.82 4.54
C ILE A 828 71.37 -22.45 4.71
N PRO A 829 71.67 -23.19 5.79
CA PRO A 829 72.69 -24.21 5.74
C PRO A 829 72.08 -25.54 5.26
N THR A 830 72.74 -26.09 4.24
CA THR A 830 72.60 -27.44 3.70
C THR A 830 72.38 -28.53 4.76
N PHE A 831 71.33 -29.35 4.61
CA PHE A 831 71.40 -30.77 4.23
C PHE A 831 70.03 -31.31 3.83
#